data_AF-A0A496PYJ0-F1
#
_entry.id   AF-A0A496PYJ0-F1
#
_cell.length_a   1.000
_cell.length_b   1.000
_cell.length_c   1.000
_cell.angle_alpha   90.00
_cell.angle_beta   90.00
_cell.angle_gamma   90.00
#
_symmetry.space_group_name_H-M   'P 1'
#
loop_
_entity.id
_entity.type
_entity.pdbx_description
1 polymer ?
#
loop_
_entity_poly.entity_id
_entity_poly.type
_entity_poly.pdbx_seq_one_letter_code
_entity_poly.pdbx_strand_id
1 'polypeptide(L)'
;MKSTHISGLLFAIIFLLALPVLADELPEYTLGGSVIHGGSPGLAKAGGDTINLMAASDDPTNNVNPLDYGLEPYYDGDFENEFGIPDWNGWTHYDITAPTTSNWNVSNYNQPDPANFAAWCGDIKIPSCGVDDPEGGYGNSWNDILEFRQTVPNTGTSSMVTVTATLIHDSEPGYDYTYLSYQFEGDSFADMQIWDGAGTVAVFNSVSYLPADYLGGTDIAVYFRFRSDGGWSDEDCSFPSAGGCQVDDIDVHIVNGAFDAHFFEDFEHGGDPADFGIWDIKLPSGVGDFSHIWTGLRDIDPCISNYTPQVAFIDDGIVVPGTGGTECVNWCYGPGGYIVPTTGGLAGPAEHLHNAIESPVMAWPSPKGGAAGPDYDGINLAFTVFRHEDLSWDSPGVFFTWAVRSADTDDSAGNGVQVITNQGWLDRNFVFYGGPDYLRSHNEVTDLMNPGRDEVQVQLTVYELGWVWGFDGNDGTPAPYFDDVTVKIYPHLGPGMASREIDLAQDNFPARGTIDYGDLGSHSVRFDMARNISLASHLRNDPGDSIYVTIAPIRTGSDMDGDPELHYIMDRNPVFDPYRTSGLPAIGSVTGRPAVGLSGQPTPDQWAFDLPDTGFLFPGDVLHYYISATDAIGGVGGSDPRTALMPSDTTGFSTSFGNPMGYNSTFTIHALPSIRSDGFEGFDHPEILFINDFANRGGENEWYTALNNLGYLVNEDYDVYYVNGPSSGVGNGIGGRASHLMLTDYDIIIYTSGDLGVNTISNGDFNNDAGDDVGTLTNWLDIGGKDMFLTGDNLASDLNQAGTATLAFAEQYMGVRLTTFSIRSFIGNQATPLVNVIPGNPVFMGQLQSWYAFGGCYSRNTFDGVEVMGAATRLAEFLNPSGLPAYNFSAATLNPNGTSRIISMPVDLMYVYTDPSAAGNLLAGRTQLLGDVLQYFGMVGNPLNVSPVLPGITFQTSNYPNPFNPSTTIKYSMPKAGHLKLCVYNVRGQLVKTLIDGVRPAGADQTIVWDGMDERGSSVASGVYFYEARALGDIRIGKTTLLK
;
A
#
# COMPACT_ATOMS: atom_id res chain seq x y z
N MET A 1 -41.00 1.24 -21.92
CA MET A 1 -42.05 1.91 -21.11
C MET A 1 -42.42 0.93 -19.99
N LYS A 2 -42.39 1.40 -18.73
CA LYS A 2 -42.10 0.69 -17.46
C LYS A 2 -40.58 0.52 -17.22
N SER A 3 -39.79 1.29 -16.47
CA SER A 3 -39.97 2.38 -15.49
C SER A 3 -41.01 2.13 -14.41
N THR A 4 -40.58 1.52 -13.30
CA THR A 4 -40.73 2.00 -11.91
C THR A 4 -40.32 0.89 -10.94
N HIS A 5 -39.55 1.27 -9.89
CA HIS A 5 -39.06 0.46 -8.75
C HIS A 5 -37.67 -0.18 -8.89
N ILE A 6 -36.65 0.65 -9.08
CA ILE A 6 -35.26 0.36 -8.65
C ILE A 6 -34.80 1.62 -7.91
N SER A 7 -35.14 1.74 -6.63
CA SER A 7 -34.68 2.86 -5.80
C SER A 7 -34.65 2.49 -4.31
N GLY A 8 -34.38 1.21 -4.02
CA GLY A 8 -34.26 0.69 -2.65
C GLY A 8 -33.11 -0.30 -2.48
N LEU A 9 -32.77 -1.07 -3.52
CA LEU A 9 -31.69 -2.07 -3.47
C LEU A 9 -30.29 -1.51 -3.73
N LEU A 10 -30.17 -0.36 -4.39
CA LEU A 10 -28.86 0.22 -4.77
C LEU A 10 -28.11 0.85 -3.59
N PHE A 11 -28.74 0.97 -2.41
CA PHE A 11 -28.14 1.55 -1.21
C PHE A 11 -27.56 0.50 -0.24
N ALA A 12 -27.94 -0.78 -0.39
CA ALA A 12 -27.41 -1.86 0.44
C ALA A 12 -26.13 -2.48 -0.14
N ILE A 13 -25.91 -2.40 -1.45
CA ILE A 13 -24.75 -2.99 -2.15
C ILE A 13 -23.47 -2.13 -2.01
N ILE A 14 -23.59 -0.88 -1.54
CA ILE A 14 -22.42 -0.03 -1.22
C ILE A 14 -21.85 -0.34 0.18
N PHE A 15 -22.56 -1.12 1.00
CA PHE A 15 -22.16 -1.42 2.37
C PHE A 15 -21.65 -2.85 2.58
N LEU A 16 -21.73 -3.73 1.57
CA LEU A 16 -21.35 -5.15 1.63
C LEU A 16 -19.84 -5.43 1.82
N LEU A 17 -19.04 -4.37 1.94
CA LEU A 17 -17.66 -4.39 2.38
C LEU A 17 -17.49 -3.10 3.20
N ALA A 18 -17.15 -3.21 4.48
CA ALA A 18 -16.73 -2.06 5.27
C ALA A 18 -15.51 -1.42 4.59
N LEU A 19 -15.73 -0.46 3.68
CA LEU A 19 -14.71 0.24 2.88
C LEU A 19 -13.45 -0.62 2.61
N PRO A 20 -13.43 -1.49 1.60
CA PRO A 20 -12.17 -1.87 1.03
C PRO A 20 -11.65 -0.57 0.43
N VAL A 21 -10.70 0.07 1.12
CA VAL A 21 -9.87 1.05 0.45
C VAL A 21 -9.26 0.27 -0.71
N LEU A 22 -9.58 0.70 -1.94
CA LEU A 22 -8.94 0.27 -3.17
C LEU A 22 -7.46 0.63 -3.08
N ALA A 23 -6.68 -0.13 -2.33
CA ALA A 23 -5.27 0.09 -2.15
C ALA A 23 -4.54 -1.24 -2.28
N ASP A 24 -3.79 -1.39 -3.36
CA ASP A 24 -2.73 -2.39 -3.57
C ASP A 24 -1.57 -2.24 -2.54
N GLU A 25 -1.82 -1.63 -1.38
CA GLU A 25 -0.76 -1.20 -0.46
C GLU A 25 -0.55 -2.17 0.67
N LEU A 26 0.56 -2.90 0.50
CA LEU A 26 1.15 -3.70 1.56
C LEU A 26 1.63 -2.75 2.67
N PRO A 27 1.35 -3.06 3.95
CA PRO A 27 1.91 -2.30 5.07
C PRO A 27 3.46 -2.33 5.03
N GLU A 28 4.12 -1.27 5.50
CA GLU A 28 5.57 -1.28 5.70
C GLU A 28 5.89 -2.04 6.99
N TYR A 29 6.82 -2.99 6.92
CA TYR A 29 7.11 -3.88 8.03
C TYR A 29 8.59 -3.94 8.41
N THR A 30 8.83 -4.20 9.70
CA THR A 30 10.14 -4.19 10.33
C THR A 30 10.91 -5.47 10.05
N LEU A 31 11.69 -5.48 8.96
CA LEU A 31 12.63 -6.57 8.67
C LEU A 31 13.87 -6.47 9.57
N GLY A 32 14.22 -7.51 10.32
CA GLY A 32 15.54 -7.63 10.93
C GLY A 32 16.66 -7.61 9.86
N GLY A 33 17.07 -6.40 9.43
CA GLY A 33 17.98 -6.14 8.32
C GLY A 33 17.30 -6.10 6.95
N SER A 34 17.24 -4.90 6.35
CA SER A 34 16.80 -4.53 4.99
C SER A 34 15.30 -4.56 4.68
N VAL A 35 14.76 -3.43 4.21
CA VAL A 35 13.41 -3.25 3.62
C VAL A 35 13.36 -3.91 2.24
N ILE A 36 12.29 -4.65 1.91
CA ILE A 36 12.09 -5.27 0.59
C ILE A 36 10.82 -4.69 -0.05
N HIS A 37 10.99 -3.92 -1.13
CA HIS A 37 10.01 -3.81 -2.21
C HIS A 37 10.72 -4.04 -3.57
N GLY A 38 10.02 -4.76 -4.44
CA GLY A 38 10.32 -5.15 -5.83
C GLY A 38 11.66 -4.75 -6.47
N GLY A 39 12.56 -5.73 -6.61
CA GLY A 39 13.66 -5.69 -7.58
C GLY A 39 15.00 -6.21 -7.04
N SER A 40 15.33 -7.48 -7.29
CA SER A 40 16.70 -8.01 -7.09
C SER A 40 17.73 -7.15 -7.84
N PRO A 41 18.97 -6.92 -7.32
CA PRO A 41 19.79 -7.91 -6.62
C PRO A 41 20.64 -7.39 -5.44
N GLY A 42 20.72 -8.19 -4.37
CA GLY A 42 21.81 -8.11 -3.40
C GLY A 42 21.38 -8.31 -1.95
N LEU A 43 20.84 -9.48 -1.61
CA LEU A 43 20.66 -9.88 -0.22
C LEU A 43 22.02 -9.83 0.50
N ALA A 44 22.19 -8.86 1.39
CA ALA A 44 23.20 -8.95 2.42
C ALA A 44 22.77 -10.07 3.38
N LYS A 45 23.53 -11.16 3.43
CA LYS A 45 23.41 -12.20 4.45
C LYS A 45 23.53 -11.57 5.84
N ALA A 46 22.40 -11.24 6.46
CA ALA A 46 22.26 -11.29 7.91
C ALA A 46 21.87 -12.74 8.26
N GLY A 47 22.57 -13.35 9.21
CA GLY A 47 22.43 -14.77 9.55
C GLY A 47 21.14 -15.11 10.30
N GLY A 48 19.98 -14.91 9.66
CA GLY A 48 18.73 -15.56 10.05
C GLY A 48 18.65 -16.97 9.47
N ASP A 49 18.12 -17.92 10.23
CA ASP A 49 17.84 -19.26 9.74
C ASP A 49 16.54 -19.22 8.94
N THR A 50 16.66 -19.27 7.62
CA THR A 50 15.51 -19.39 6.73
C THR A 50 14.96 -20.81 6.84
N ILE A 51 13.75 -20.97 7.39
CA ILE A 51 12.91 -22.08 6.92
C ILE A 51 12.51 -21.66 5.51
N ASN A 52 13.09 -22.30 4.50
CA ASN A 52 12.58 -22.20 3.15
C ASN A 52 11.51 -23.27 3.03
N LEU A 53 10.27 -22.86 2.78
CA LEU A 53 9.23 -23.81 2.41
C LEU A 53 9.25 -24.09 0.91
N MET A 54 9.69 -23.17 0.05
CA MET A 54 9.46 -23.32 -1.39
C MET A 54 10.50 -22.57 -2.24
N ALA A 55 11.48 -23.26 -2.82
CA ALA A 55 12.38 -22.67 -3.83
C ALA A 55 12.83 -23.73 -4.85
N ALA A 56 12.80 -23.36 -6.14
CA ALA A 56 13.28 -24.24 -7.20
C ALA A 56 14.74 -24.66 -6.99
N SER A 57 15.06 -25.91 -7.34
CA SER A 57 16.41 -26.50 -7.20
C SER A 57 17.54 -25.73 -7.94
N ASP A 58 17.18 -24.78 -8.82
CA ASP A 58 18.09 -24.00 -9.66
C ASP A 58 18.20 -22.51 -9.30
N ASP A 59 17.65 -22.06 -8.16
CA ASP A 59 17.94 -20.73 -7.62
C ASP A 59 19.44 -20.60 -7.26
N PRO A 60 20.20 -19.65 -7.85
CA PRO A 60 21.61 -19.43 -7.55
C PRO A 60 21.91 -19.03 -6.10
N THR A 61 20.91 -18.72 -5.27
CA THR A 61 21.05 -18.50 -3.83
C THR A 61 21.00 -19.80 -3.00
N ASN A 62 20.57 -20.93 -3.58
CA ASN A 62 20.25 -22.17 -2.87
C ASN A 62 21.34 -23.27 -2.95
N ASN A 63 22.55 -22.95 -3.43
CA ASN A 63 23.59 -23.95 -3.67
C ASN A 63 24.41 -24.30 -2.41
N VAL A 64 23.74 -24.75 -1.34
CA VAL A 64 24.40 -25.39 -0.19
C VAL A 64 24.05 -26.88 -0.18
N ASN A 65 25.02 -27.67 -0.61
CA ASN A 65 25.01 -29.13 -0.64
C ASN A 65 24.58 -29.72 0.73
N PRO A 66 23.65 -30.71 0.79
CA PRO A 66 23.17 -31.37 2.02
C PRO A 66 24.21 -32.12 2.89
N LEU A 67 25.51 -31.93 2.60
CA LEU A 67 26.61 -32.63 3.26
C LEU A 67 27.45 -31.75 4.19
N ASP A 68 27.16 -30.44 4.28
CA ASP A 68 27.83 -29.54 5.22
C ASP A 68 26.85 -29.02 6.28
N TYR A 69 27.02 -29.54 7.50
CA TYR A 69 26.35 -29.20 8.78
C TYR A 69 24.98 -29.87 9.04
N GLY A 70 24.95 -30.70 10.08
CA GLY A 70 23.81 -31.54 10.41
C GLY A 70 22.60 -30.77 10.95
N LEU A 71 21.47 -30.98 10.26
CA LEU A 71 20.08 -31.08 10.71
C LEU A 71 19.38 -29.80 11.20
N GLU A 72 18.65 -29.16 10.27
CA GLU A 72 17.40 -28.41 10.48
C GLU A 72 16.35 -28.95 9.47
N PRO A 73 15.03 -28.94 9.76
CA PRO A 73 14.00 -29.38 8.82
C PRO A 73 13.87 -28.41 7.64
N TYR A 74 13.99 -28.95 6.43
CA TYR A 74 13.68 -28.28 5.17
C TYR A 74 12.41 -28.93 4.61
N TYR A 75 11.45 -28.12 4.19
CA TYR A 75 10.23 -28.59 3.55
C TYR A 75 10.22 -28.01 2.14
N ASP A 76 10.00 -28.86 1.13
CA ASP A 76 9.68 -28.45 -0.23
C ASP A 76 8.14 -28.21 -0.30
N GLY A 77 7.62 -27.28 -1.08
CA GLY A 77 8.38 -26.61 -2.09
C GLY A 77 7.70 -25.73 -3.12
N ASP A 78 8.34 -25.76 -4.25
CA ASP A 78 7.57 -26.14 -5.41
C ASP A 78 6.37 -27.08 -5.08
N PHE A 79 5.23 -26.92 -5.75
CA PHE A 79 4.19 -27.96 -5.77
C PHE A 79 4.70 -29.19 -6.55
N GLU A 80 5.92 -29.64 -6.23
CA GLU A 80 6.71 -30.72 -6.80
C GLU A 80 7.30 -31.57 -5.68
N ASN A 81 7.53 -32.85 -5.95
CA ASN A 81 8.37 -33.67 -5.09
C ASN A 81 9.87 -33.49 -5.40
N GLU A 82 10.72 -34.23 -4.68
CA GLU A 82 12.19 -34.28 -4.82
C GLU A 82 12.72 -34.56 -6.26
N PHE A 83 11.85 -34.87 -7.22
CA PHE A 83 12.18 -35.11 -8.63
C PHE A 83 11.65 -34.03 -9.59
N GLY A 84 11.05 -32.93 -9.10
CA GLY A 84 10.44 -31.88 -9.94
C GLY A 84 9.15 -32.34 -10.62
N ILE A 85 8.32 -33.13 -9.92
CA ILE A 85 7.03 -33.66 -10.43
C ILE A 85 5.90 -33.17 -9.52
N PRO A 86 4.77 -32.68 -10.06
CA PRO A 86 3.59 -32.26 -9.29
C PRO A 86 3.26 -33.08 -8.07
N ASP A 87 3.23 -32.45 -6.90
CA ASP A 87 2.84 -33.07 -5.63
C ASP A 87 2.22 -32.01 -4.71
N TRP A 88 1.15 -32.39 -3.99
CA TRP A 88 0.54 -31.52 -3.00
C TRP A 88 1.38 -31.38 -1.74
N ASN A 89 2.40 -32.22 -1.52
CA ASN A 89 3.32 -32.11 -0.38
C ASN A 89 2.61 -31.97 0.98
N GLY A 90 1.45 -32.64 1.12
CA GLY A 90 0.62 -32.61 2.32
C GLY A 90 -0.32 -31.41 2.46
N TRP A 91 -0.31 -30.47 1.51
CA TRP A 91 -1.34 -29.45 1.39
C TRP A 91 -2.71 -30.10 1.18
N THR A 92 -3.72 -29.44 1.72
CA THR A 92 -5.12 -29.84 1.56
C THR A 92 -5.89 -28.76 0.84
N HIS A 93 -7.00 -29.13 0.22
CA HIS A 93 -7.84 -28.24 -0.53
C HIS A 93 -9.31 -28.56 -0.25
N TYR A 94 -10.16 -27.54 -0.26
CA TYR A 94 -11.56 -27.68 0.09
C TYR A 94 -12.44 -26.62 -0.57
N ASP A 95 -13.73 -26.98 -0.66
CA ASP A 95 -14.83 -26.09 -0.99
C ASP A 95 -15.41 -25.49 0.31
N ILE A 96 -15.19 -24.19 0.51
CA ILE A 96 -15.66 -23.47 1.71
C ILE A 96 -17.18 -23.36 1.71
N THR A 97 -17.82 -23.36 0.53
CA THR A 97 -19.29 -23.33 0.44
C THR A 97 -19.95 -24.61 0.94
N ALA A 98 -19.18 -25.70 1.13
CA ALA A 98 -19.64 -27.02 1.53
C ALA A 98 -19.19 -27.38 2.96
N PRO A 99 -19.67 -26.69 4.01
CA PRO A 99 -19.19 -26.94 5.36
C PRO A 99 -19.47 -28.41 5.75
N THR A 100 -18.50 -29.03 6.42
CA THR A 100 -18.58 -30.44 6.84
C THR A 100 -19.14 -30.62 8.26
N THR A 101 -19.31 -29.50 8.98
CA THR A 101 -19.84 -29.39 10.34
C THR A 101 -20.83 -28.23 10.40
N SER A 102 -21.76 -28.28 11.35
CA SER A 102 -22.70 -27.18 11.61
C SER A 102 -22.45 -26.58 12.99
N ASN A 103 -22.79 -25.30 13.12
CA ASN A 103 -22.75 -24.52 14.35
C ASN A 103 -24.11 -24.48 15.08
N TRP A 104 -25.10 -25.25 14.63
CA TRP A 104 -26.34 -25.46 15.38
C TRP A 104 -26.11 -26.41 16.56
N ASN A 105 -26.66 -26.03 17.72
CA ASN A 105 -26.60 -26.78 18.96
C ASN A 105 -27.96 -26.76 19.67
N VAL A 106 -28.21 -27.73 20.54
CA VAL A 106 -29.33 -27.71 21.51
C VAL A 106 -28.77 -27.64 22.92
N SER A 107 -29.08 -26.57 23.66
CA SER A 107 -28.71 -26.45 25.07
C SER A 107 -29.54 -25.38 25.78
N ASN A 108 -29.28 -25.18 27.07
CA ASN A 108 -29.82 -24.06 27.85
C ASN A 108 -28.97 -22.78 27.73
N TYR A 109 -28.27 -22.61 26.60
CA TYR A 109 -27.39 -21.47 26.35
C TYR A 109 -28.17 -20.14 26.41
N ASN A 110 -27.68 -19.19 27.20
CA ASN A 110 -28.35 -17.93 27.55
C ASN A 110 -29.77 -18.04 28.12
N GLN A 111 -30.16 -19.22 28.63
CA GLN A 111 -31.43 -19.42 29.31
C GLN A 111 -31.27 -19.39 30.84
N PRO A 112 -32.11 -18.63 31.56
CA PRO A 112 -32.02 -18.53 33.03
C PRO A 112 -32.52 -19.77 33.77
N ASP A 113 -33.34 -20.61 33.12
CA ASP A 113 -33.78 -21.90 33.64
C ASP A 113 -32.90 -23.01 33.06
N PRO A 114 -32.16 -23.77 33.89
CA PRO A 114 -31.33 -24.87 33.42
C PRO A 114 -32.08 -26.00 32.71
N ALA A 115 -33.41 -26.02 32.82
CA ALA A 115 -34.31 -26.96 32.18
C ALA A 115 -35.12 -26.33 31.03
N ASN A 116 -34.70 -25.17 30.50
CA ASN A 116 -35.24 -24.57 29.29
C ASN A 116 -34.18 -24.65 28.19
N PHE A 117 -34.36 -25.58 27.27
CA PHE A 117 -33.45 -25.85 26.15
C PHE A 117 -33.98 -25.17 24.89
N ALA A 118 -33.08 -24.66 24.06
CA ALA A 118 -33.42 -24.10 22.76
C ALA A 118 -32.41 -24.56 21.73
N ALA A 119 -32.81 -24.57 20.45
CA ALA A 119 -31.86 -24.66 19.36
C ALA A 119 -31.19 -23.30 19.17
N TRP A 120 -29.87 -23.26 19.05
CA TRP A 120 -29.13 -22.02 18.83
C TRP A 120 -27.96 -22.23 17.89
N CYS A 121 -27.59 -21.17 17.18
CA CYS A 121 -26.44 -21.14 16.27
C CYS A 121 -25.31 -20.33 16.92
N GLY A 122 -24.18 -20.98 17.17
CA GLY A 122 -23.03 -20.42 17.88
C GLY A 122 -22.02 -21.52 18.27
N ASP A 123 -20.79 -21.15 18.63
CA ASP A 123 -19.76 -22.09 19.08
C ASP A 123 -19.27 -21.68 20.47
N ILE A 124 -19.53 -22.54 21.46
CA ILE A 124 -19.13 -22.35 22.86
C ILE A 124 -17.60 -22.32 23.04
N LYS A 125 -16.83 -22.68 22.02
CA LYS A 125 -15.37 -22.55 22.02
C LYS A 125 -14.90 -21.13 21.71
N ILE A 126 -15.77 -20.25 21.21
CA ILE A 126 -15.43 -18.84 21.00
C ILE A 126 -15.37 -18.16 22.38
N PRO A 127 -14.19 -17.66 22.80
CA PRO A 127 -14.00 -17.08 24.12
C PRO A 127 -14.74 -15.74 24.24
N SER A 128 -15.12 -15.40 25.47
CA SER A 128 -15.71 -14.10 25.79
C SER A 128 -14.75 -12.94 25.48
N CYS A 129 -15.26 -11.92 24.81
CA CYS A 129 -14.57 -10.68 24.47
C CYS A 129 -14.60 -9.63 25.59
N GLY A 130 -15.21 -9.91 26.74
CA GLY A 130 -15.24 -8.98 27.87
C GLY A 130 -16.27 -9.29 28.95
N VAL A 131 -16.34 -8.41 29.95
CA VAL A 131 -17.17 -8.60 31.16
C VAL A 131 -18.68 -8.63 30.91
N ASP A 132 -19.15 -8.17 29.76
CA ASP A 132 -20.56 -8.10 29.38
C ASP A 132 -20.90 -9.04 28.21
N ASP A 133 -19.97 -9.94 27.83
CA ASP A 133 -20.09 -10.86 26.72
C ASP A 133 -20.00 -12.32 27.19
N PRO A 134 -21.05 -13.16 27.02
CA PRO A 134 -20.99 -14.56 27.42
C PRO A 134 -20.09 -15.39 26.48
N GLU A 135 -19.43 -16.41 27.02
CA GLU A 135 -18.73 -17.41 26.19
C GLU A 135 -19.74 -18.15 25.30
N GLY A 136 -19.48 -18.20 23.98
CA GLY A 136 -20.37 -18.86 23.01
C GLY A 136 -21.02 -17.98 21.95
N GLY A 137 -20.21 -17.21 21.24
CA GLY A 137 -20.62 -16.34 20.14
C GLY A 137 -20.82 -17.01 18.78
N TYR A 138 -20.94 -16.19 17.73
CA TYR A 138 -20.83 -16.64 16.34
C TYR A 138 -19.51 -16.15 15.71
N GLY A 139 -19.08 -16.81 14.63
CA GLY A 139 -17.84 -16.48 13.92
C GLY A 139 -18.08 -15.93 12.51
N ASN A 140 -16.98 -15.64 11.81
CA ASN A 140 -17.04 -15.04 10.48
C ASN A 140 -17.34 -16.09 9.40
N SER A 141 -18.06 -15.70 8.35
CA SER A 141 -18.37 -16.49 7.14
C SER A 141 -19.20 -17.76 7.39
N TRP A 142 -20.11 -17.73 8.36
CA TRP A 142 -20.97 -18.88 8.66
C TRP A 142 -22.16 -18.96 7.69
N ASN A 143 -22.62 -20.19 7.42
CA ASN A 143 -23.81 -20.47 6.60
C ASN A 143 -24.48 -21.76 7.09
N ASP A 144 -25.25 -21.63 8.17
CA ASP A 144 -25.81 -22.75 8.91
C ASP A 144 -27.31 -22.88 8.70
N ILE A 145 -27.80 -24.11 8.53
CA ILE A 145 -29.19 -24.40 8.17
C ILE A 145 -29.78 -25.48 9.08
N LEU A 146 -30.90 -25.15 9.73
CA LEU A 146 -31.77 -26.07 10.44
C LEU A 146 -33.05 -26.29 9.60
N GLU A 147 -33.28 -27.52 9.14
CA GLU A 147 -34.38 -27.91 8.24
C GLU A 147 -35.49 -28.64 9.00
N PHE A 148 -36.74 -28.23 8.79
CA PHE A 148 -37.91 -29.06 9.02
C PHE A 148 -38.40 -29.56 7.67
N ARG A 149 -38.56 -30.88 7.51
CA ARG A 149 -39.09 -31.49 6.28
C ARG A 149 -40.22 -32.45 6.60
N GLN A 150 -41.34 -32.29 5.89
CA GLN A 150 -42.51 -33.13 6.10
C GLN A 150 -43.19 -33.51 4.78
N THR A 151 -43.42 -34.81 4.60
CA THR A 151 -44.25 -35.33 3.51
C THR A 151 -45.72 -34.98 3.73
N VAL A 152 -46.34 -34.40 2.71
CA VAL A 152 -47.75 -34.01 2.69
C VAL A 152 -48.53 -34.73 1.58
N PRO A 153 -49.83 -35.01 1.76
CA PRO A 153 -50.64 -35.62 0.71
C PRO A 153 -50.76 -34.70 -0.52
N ASN A 154 -50.39 -35.20 -1.71
CA ASN A 154 -50.64 -34.50 -2.96
C ASN A 154 -52.10 -34.67 -3.42
N THR A 155 -52.99 -33.86 -2.84
CA THR A 155 -54.44 -33.88 -3.14
C THR A 155 -54.81 -33.07 -4.38
N GLY A 156 -53.84 -32.45 -5.06
CA GLY A 156 -54.07 -31.48 -6.14
C GLY A 156 -54.55 -30.10 -5.65
N THR A 157 -54.52 -29.84 -4.35
CA THR A 157 -54.81 -28.53 -3.74
C THR A 157 -53.56 -27.98 -3.02
N SER A 158 -53.47 -26.66 -2.87
CA SER A 158 -52.33 -26.00 -2.22
C SER A 158 -52.28 -26.30 -0.72
N SER A 159 -51.08 -26.48 -0.18
CA SER A 159 -50.82 -26.51 1.28
C SER A 159 -50.52 -25.11 1.78
N MET A 160 -51.15 -24.72 2.89
CA MET A 160 -50.76 -23.53 3.64
C MET A 160 -49.94 -23.96 4.84
N VAL A 161 -48.75 -23.40 4.99
CA VAL A 161 -47.79 -23.70 6.05
C VAL A 161 -47.63 -22.45 6.87
N THR A 162 -47.94 -22.50 8.16
CA THR A 162 -47.74 -21.40 9.12
C THR A 162 -46.66 -21.83 10.10
N VAL A 163 -45.72 -20.94 10.39
CA VAL A 163 -44.63 -21.16 11.33
C VAL A 163 -44.76 -20.15 12.46
N THR A 164 -44.78 -20.65 13.69
CA THR A 164 -44.65 -19.83 14.89
C THR A 164 -43.51 -20.31 15.75
N ALA A 165 -42.78 -19.39 16.38
CA ALA A 165 -41.65 -19.68 17.26
C ALA A 165 -41.35 -18.47 18.15
N THR A 166 -40.54 -18.66 19.17
CA THR A 166 -39.78 -17.59 19.83
C THR A 166 -38.38 -17.56 19.24
N LEU A 167 -37.95 -16.41 18.74
CA LEU A 167 -36.60 -16.20 18.21
C LEU A 167 -35.89 -15.13 19.05
N ILE A 168 -34.67 -15.43 19.49
CA ILE A 168 -33.70 -14.47 19.99
C ILE A 168 -32.61 -14.36 18.92
N HIS A 169 -32.25 -13.16 18.52
CA HIS A 169 -31.14 -12.94 17.58
C HIS A 169 -30.24 -11.85 18.14
N ASP A 170 -28.94 -11.99 17.94
CA ASP A 170 -27.92 -11.04 18.37
C ASP A 170 -26.73 -11.11 17.39
N SER A 171 -26.84 -10.35 16.30
CA SER A 171 -25.88 -10.38 15.19
C SER A 171 -25.57 -8.98 14.67
N GLU A 172 -24.48 -8.81 13.93
CA GLU A 172 -24.08 -7.51 13.37
C GLU A 172 -25.22 -6.87 12.55
N PRO A 173 -25.76 -5.70 12.96
CA PRO A 173 -26.88 -5.08 12.27
C PRO A 173 -26.54 -4.65 10.84
N GLY A 174 -27.27 -5.16 9.85
CA GLY A 174 -27.10 -4.85 8.44
C GLY A 174 -26.12 -5.75 7.68
N TYR A 175 -25.51 -6.74 8.34
CA TYR A 175 -24.46 -7.58 7.76
C TYR A 175 -24.70 -9.06 8.03
N ASP A 176 -25.03 -9.39 9.28
CA ASP A 176 -25.27 -10.75 9.73
C ASP A 176 -26.75 -10.98 10.01
N TYR A 177 -27.25 -12.11 9.55
CA TYR A 177 -28.69 -12.30 9.44
C TYR A 177 -29.15 -13.69 9.85
N THR A 178 -30.27 -13.71 10.57
CA THR A 178 -31.11 -14.89 10.75
C THR A 178 -32.29 -14.85 9.79
N TYR A 179 -32.58 -15.97 9.15
CA TYR A 179 -33.65 -16.11 8.17
C TYR A 179 -34.64 -17.19 8.57
N LEU A 180 -35.92 -16.93 8.35
CA LEU A 180 -36.93 -17.98 8.20
C LEU A 180 -37.23 -18.12 6.72
N SER A 181 -36.94 -19.29 6.17
CA SER A 181 -37.01 -19.54 4.73
C SER A 181 -37.83 -20.78 4.40
N TYR A 182 -38.17 -20.92 3.13
CA TYR A 182 -38.79 -22.10 2.55
C TYR A 182 -38.19 -22.39 1.18
N GLN A 183 -38.46 -23.57 0.63
CA GLN A 183 -37.94 -23.95 -0.68
C GLN A 183 -39.03 -24.65 -1.50
N PHE A 184 -39.12 -24.30 -2.79
CA PHE A 184 -39.94 -24.98 -3.80
C PHE A 184 -39.08 -25.92 -4.65
N GLU A 185 -39.71 -26.94 -5.24
CA GLU A 185 -39.04 -27.87 -6.16
C GLU A 185 -38.43 -27.13 -7.36
N GLY A 186 -37.12 -27.21 -7.51
CA GLY A 186 -36.37 -26.59 -8.61
C GLY A 186 -36.00 -25.12 -8.40
N ASP A 187 -36.34 -24.53 -7.24
CA ASP A 187 -35.99 -23.15 -6.88
C ASP A 187 -34.96 -23.11 -5.73
N SER A 188 -34.26 -21.97 -5.62
CA SER A 188 -33.41 -21.63 -4.46
C SER A 188 -34.27 -21.28 -3.22
N PHE A 189 -33.61 -21.06 -2.08
CA PHE A 189 -34.29 -20.61 -0.86
C PHE A 189 -35.02 -19.29 -1.06
N ALA A 190 -36.23 -19.20 -0.52
CA ALA A 190 -37.02 -17.97 -0.45
C ALA A 190 -37.29 -17.59 1.01
N ASP A 191 -37.09 -16.32 1.35
CA ASP A 191 -37.22 -15.83 2.71
C ASP A 191 -38.64 -15.36 3.03
N MET A 192 -39.20 -15.87 4.13
CA MET A 192 -40.44 -15.34 4.71
C MET A 192 -40.16 -14.09 5.54
N GLN A 193 -39.08 -14.13 6.33
CA GLN A 193 -38.67 -13.05 7.22
C GLN A 193 -37.18 -13.13 7.51
N ILE A 194 -36.57 -11.97 7.76
CA ILE A 194 -35.14 -11.76 8.01
C ILE A 194 -35.00 -10.91 9.27
N TRP A 195 -33.99 -11.20 10.09
CA TRP A 195 -33.67 -10.49 11.33
C TRP A 195 -32.16 -10.26 11.47
N ASP A 196 -31.78 -9.11 12.04
CA ASP A 196 -30.42 -8.67 12.34
C ASP A 196 -30.41 -7.85 13.65
N GLY A 197 -29.22 -7.58 14.21
CA GLY A 197 -29.10 -6.87 15.49
C GLY A 197 -29.54 -7.71 16.68
N ALA A 198 -29.79 -7.05 17.81
CA ALA A 198 -30.14 -7.69 19.08
C ALA A 198 -31.66 -7.58 19.38
N GLY A 199 -32.35 -8.70 19.56
CA GLY A 199 -33.77 -8.69 19.90
C GLY A 199 -34.39 -10.06 20.21
N THR A 200 -35.52 -10.02 20.92
CA THR A 200 -36.42 -11.17 21.08
C THR A 200 -37.71 -10.90 20.33
N VAL A 201 -38.08 -11.80 19.42
CA VAL A 201 -39.22 -11.65 18.52
C VAL A 201 -40.07 -12.91 18.50
N ALA A 202 -41.39 -12.71 18.45
CA ALA A 202 -42.33 -13.80 18.18
C ALA A 202 -42.44 -13.97 16.66
N VAL A 203 -42.10 -15.15 16.17
CA VAL A 203 -42.21 -15.52 14.75
C VAL A 203 -43.67 -15.87 14.45
N PHE A 204 -44.23 -15.30 13.37
CA PHE A 204 -45.51 -15.69 12.81
C PHE A 204 -45.50 -15.42 11.31
N ASN A 205 -45.27 -16.46 10.50
CA ASN A 205 -45.25 -16.34 9.04
C ASN A 205 -46.01 -17.48 8.39
N SER A 206 -46.45 -17.26 7.15
CA SER A 206 -47.15 -18.29 6.40
C SER A 206 -46.78 -18.27 4.92
N VAL A 207 -46.66 -19.44 4.33
CA VAL A 207 -46.41 -19.64 2.89
C VAL A 207 -47.42 -20.61 2.30
N SER A 208 -47.75 -20.44 1.03
CA SER A 208 -48.62 -21.35 0.28
C SER A 208 -47.80 -22.14 -0.75
N TYR A 209 -47.77 -23.46 -0.62
CA TYR A 209 -47.20 -24.39 -1.59
C TYR A 209 -48.26 -24.89 -2.56
N LEU A 210 -48.05 -24.71 -3.87
CA LEU A 210 -48.84 -25.41 -4.88
C LEU A 210 -48.37 -26.88 -5.00
N PRO A 211 -49.22 -27.80 -5.49
CA PRO A 211 -48.81 -29.20 -5.70
C PRO A 211 -47.58 -29.42 -6.60
N ALA A 212 -47.24 -28.44 -7.44
CA ALA A 212 -46.04 -28.48 -8.29
C ALA A 212 -44.78 -28.02 -7.55
N ASP A 213 -44.94 -27.35 -6.41
CA ASP A 213 -43.86 -26.73 -5.65
C ASP A 213 -43.30 -27.68 -4.57
N TYR A 214 -43.92 -28.85 -4.39
CA TYR A 214 -43.49 -29.83 -3.39
C TYR A 214 -42.16 -30.46 -3.76
N LEU A 215 -41.23 -30.49 -2.81
CA LEU A 215 -39.92 -31.09 -2.96
C LEU A 215 -40.06 -32.59 -3.23
N GLY A 216 -39.42 -33.09 -4.30
CA GLY A 216 -39.59 -34.47 -4.77
C GLY A 216 -41.04 -34.85 -5.12
N GLY A 217 -41.92 -33.86 -5.30
CA GLY A 217 -43.34 -34.01 -5.58
C GLY A 217 -44.25 -34.30 -4.37
N THR A 218 -43.70 -34.43 -3.15
CA THR A 218 -44.48 -34.79 -1.96
C THR A 218 -44.13 -34.04 -0.68
N ASP A 219 -42.99 -33.36 -0.61
CA ASP A 219 -42.49 -32.81 0.65
C ASP A 219 -42.57 -31.28 0.68
N ILE A 220 -42.71 -30.75 1.89
CA ILE A 220 -42.57 -29.33 2.20
C ILE A 220 -41.39 -29.19 3.15
N ALA A 221 -40.60 -28.12 2.99
CA ALA A 221 -39.52 -27.81 3.91
C ALA A 221 -39.52 -26.34 4.33
N VAL A 222 -39.22 -26.10 5.60
CA VAL A 222 -39.04 -24.79 6.22
C VAL A 222 -37.66 -24.78 6.88
N TYR A 223 -37.01 -23.62 6.90
CA TYR A 223 -35.63 -23.50 7.34
C TYR A 223 -35.47 -22.33 8.29
N PHE A 224 -34.74 -22.54 9.38
CA PHE A 224 -34.03 -21.46 10.06
C PHE A 224 -32.59 -21.45 9.55
N ARG A 225 -32.12 -20.29 9.11
CA ARG A 225 -30.76 -20.13 8.59
C ARG A 225 -30.04 -19.00 9.30
N PHE A 226 -28.76 -19.16 9.59
CA PHE A 226 -27.88 -18.11 10.07
C PHE A 226 -26.77 -17.90 9.06
N ARG A 227 -26.50 -16.64 8.69
CA ARG A 227 -25.37 -16.26 7.84
C ARG A 227 -24.62 -15.08 8.43
N SER A 228 -23.30 -15.18 8.47
CA SER A 228 -22.41 -14.07 8.79
C SER A 228 -21.47 -13.72 7.63
N ASP A 229 -21.01 -12.49 7.58
CA ASP A 229 -20.03 -12.02 6.61
C ASP A 229 -18.57 -12.28 7.05
N GLY A 230 -17.58 -11.74 6.33
CA GLY A 230 -16.17 -12.00 6.60
C GLY A 230 -15.58 -11.32 7.84
N GLY A 231 -16.31 -10.46 8.54
CA GLY A 231 -15.77 -9.68 9.66
C GLY A 231 -16.78 -9.38 10.77
N TRP A 232 -16.26 -8.85 11.88
CA TRP A 232 -17.04 -8.30 13.00
C TRP A 232 -17.98 -9.30 13.65
N SER A 233 -17.39 -10.19 14.45
CA SER A 233 -18.13 -11.15 15.25
C SER A 233 -17.48 -11.34 16.63
N ASP A 234 -17.89 -12.39 17.32
CA ASP A 234 -17.25 -12.82 18.57
C ASP A 234 -15.87 -13.45 18.32
N GLU A 235 -15.62 -13.98 17.12
CA GLU A 235 -14.35 -14.62 16.76
C GLU A 235 -13.18 -13.63 16.76
N ASP A 236 -13.43 -12.39 16.35
CA ASP A 236 -12.42 -11.32 16.26
C ASP A 236 -12.61 -10.21 17.32
N CYS A 237 -13.56 -10.40 18.24
CA CYS A 237 -13.95 -9.44 19.29
C CYS A 237 -14.31 -8.05 18.79
N SER A 238 -14.64 -7.90 17.51
CA SER A 238 -15.08 -6.63 16.94
C SER A 238 -16.58 -6.43 17.08
N PHE A 239 -17.35 -7.52 17.30
CA PHE A 239 -18.77 -7.46 17.67
C PHE A 239 -19.15 -8.52 18.71
N PRO A 240 -18.99 -8.23 20.01
CA PRO A 240 -19.42 -9.14 21.08
C PRO A 240 -20.94 -9.34 21.11
N SER A 241 -21.38 -10.59 21.17
CA SER A 241 -22.77 -11.04 21.05
C SER A 241 -23.08 -12.26 21.92
N ALA A 242 -24.36 -12.46 22.20
CA ALA A 242 -24.86 -13.64 22.92
C ALA A 242 -25.09 -14.86 22.00
N GLY A 243 -24.31 -14.98 20.92
CA GLY A 243 -24.47 -15.96 19.84
C GLY A 243 -25.45 -15.51 18.75
N GLY A 244 -25.27 -16.02 17.52
CA GLY A 244 -25.95 -15.48 16.34
C GLY A 244 -27.48 -15.52 16.40
N CYS A 245 -28.07 -16.67 16.77
CA CYS A 245 -29.49 -16.77 17.07
C CYS A 245 -29.90 -17.99 17.91
N GLN A 246 -31.09 -17.92 18.51
CA GLN A 246 -31.73 -18.98 19.29
C GLN A 246 -33.21 -19.08 18.92
N VAL A 247 -33.70 -20.29 18.67
CA VAL A 247 -35.08 -20.57 18.31
C VAL A 247 -35.67 -21.60 19.27
N ASP A 248 -36.87 -21.29 19.77
CA ASP A 248 -37.58 -22.08 20.78
C ASP A 248 -39.10 -22.08 20.51
N ASP A 249 -39.84 -23.00 21.13
CA ASP A 249 -41.30 -23.15 21.01
C ASP A 249 -41.79 -23.18 19.55
N ILE A 250 -41.13 -23.95 18.68
CA ILE A 250 -41.41 -23.94 17.25
C ILE A 250 -42.64 -24.79 16.94
N ASP A 251 -43.66 -24.22 16.30
CA ASP A 251 -44.80 -24.93 15.73
C ASP A 251 -44.89 -24.69 14.23
N VAL A 252 -44.82 -25.77 13.45
CA VAL A 252 -45.13 -25.75 12.02
C VAL A 252 -46.54 -26.32 11.82
N HIS A 253 -47.47 -25.46 11.41
CA HIS A 253 -48.86 -25.80 11.15
C HIS A 253 -49.11 -25.95 9.65
N ILE A 254 -49.50 -27.14 9.19
CA ILE A 254 -49.74 -27.43 7.77
C ILE A 254 -51.21 -27.78 7.53
N VAL A 255 -51.84 -27.04 6.61
CA VAL A 255 -53.22 -27.26 6.17
C VAL A 255 -53.27 -27.56 4.66
N ASN A 256 -53.70 -28.78 4.30
CA ASN A 256 -53.98 -29.21 2.93
C ASN A 256 -55.33 -29.96 2.87
N GLY A 257 -56.41 -29.23 2.59
CA GLY A 257 -57.76 -29.81 2.54
C GLY A 257 -58.22 -30.34 3.91
N ALA A 258 -58.26 -31.67 4.07
CA ALA A 258 -58.60 -32.34 5.33
C ALA A 258 -57.37 -32.74 6.16
N PHE A 259 -56.16 -32.55 5.61
CA PHE A 259 -54.91 -32.65 6.35
C PHE A 259 -54.70 -31.33 7.09
N ASP A 260 -54.64 -31.40 8.42
CA ASP A 260 -54.50 -30.27 9.34
C ASP A 260 -53.65 -30.78 10.51
N ALA A 261 -52.37 -30.44 10.52
CA ALA A 261 -51.38 -31.03 11.42
C ALA A 261 -50.43 -29.96 11.97
N HIS A 262 -50.15 -30.07 13.28
CA HIS A 262 -49.19 -29.26 14.01
C HIS A 262 -47.97 -30.11 14.34
N PHE A 263 -46.80 -29.51 14.18
CA PHE A 263 -45.49 -30.12 14.42
C PHE A 263 -44.75 -29.20 15.38
N PHE A 264 -44.82 -29.53 16.67
CA PHE A 264 -44.27 -28.73 17.75
C PHE A 264 -42.94 -29.30 18.26
N GLU A 265 -41.97 -28.42 18.48
CA GLU A 265 -40.66 -28.72 19.06
C GLU A 265 -40.27 -27.63 20.08
N ASP A 266 -39.94 -28.07 21.30
CA ASP A 266 -39.45 -27.24 22.41
C ASP A 266 -38.04 -27.66 22.88
N PHE A 267 -37.40 -28.63 22.22
CA PHE A 267 -36.03 -29.08 22.47
C PHE A 267 -35.75 -29.65 23.88
N GLU A 268 -36.79 -30.00 24.65
CA GLU A 268 -36.68 -30.43 26.05
C GLU A 268 -36.33 -31.92 26.26
N HIS A 269 -35.77 -32.60 25.26
CA HIS A 269 -35.60 -34.07 25.23
C HIS A 269 -34.44 -34.60 26.10
N GLY A 270 -33.95 -33.81 27.06
CA GLY A 270 -32.97 -34.24 28.06
C GLY A 270 -31.54 -33.72 27.84
N GLY A 271 -31.39 -32.67 27.02
CA GLY A 271 -30.16 -31.90 26.86
C GLY A 271 -29.04 -32.59 26.08
N ASP A 272 -29.40 -33.47 25.14
CA ASP A 272 -28.47 -33.97 24.13
C ASP A 272 -28.28 -32.89 23.06
N PRO A 273 -27.08 -32.29 22.90
CA PRO A 273 -26.85 -31.23 21.93
C PRO A 273 -26.97 -31.68 20.47
N ALA A 274 -27.09 -32.99 20.22
CA ALA A 274 -27.35 -33.55 18.89
C ALA A 274 -28.83 -33.89 18.64
N ASP A 275 -29.73 -33.70 19.62
CA ASP A 275 -31.15 -34.03 19.49
C ASP A 275 -31.99 -32.79 19.15
N PHE A 276 -32.19 -32.55 17.86
CA PHE A 276 -33.04 -31.49 17.31
C PHE A 276 -34.50 -31.93 17.13
N GLY A 277 -34.87 -33.11 17.65
CA GLY A 277 -36.21 -33.66 17.57
C GLY A 277 -36.69 -33.89 16.14
N ILE A 278 -37.67 -33.10 15.69
CA ILE A 278 -38.23 -33.17 14.33
C ILE A 278 -37.53 -32.26 13.31
N TRP A 279 -36.50 -31.53 13.73
CA TRP A 279 -35.64 -30.72 12.88
C TRP A 279 -34.33 -31.45 12.60
N ASP A 280 -33.77 -31.22 11.42
CA ASP A 280 -32.52 -31.83 10.97
C ASP A 280 -31.49 -30.74 10.62
N ILE A 281 -30.23 -30.95 11.00
CA ILE A 281 -29.14 -30.12 10.48
C ILE A 281 -28.96 -30.42 8.99
N LYS A 282 -28.99 -29.36 8.18
CA LYS A 282 -28.71 -29.45 6.75
C LYS A 282 -27.42 -28.70 6.44
N LEU A 283 -26.42 -29.42 5.95
CA LEU A 283 -25.23 -28.79 5.40
C LEU A 283 -25.58 -28.21 4.01
N PRO A 284 -25.26 -26.94 3.72
CA PRO A 284 -25.32 -26.38 2.38
C PRO A 284 -24.68 -27.31 1.35
N SER A 285 -25.24 -27.34 0.14
CA SER A 285 -24.62 -28.07 -0.97
C SER A 285 -23.46 -27.23 -1.50
N GLY A 286 -22.27 -27.82 -1.54
CA GLY A 286 -21.09 -27.18 -2.10
C GLY A 286 -21.22 -26.82 -3.58
N VAL A 287 -20.50 -25.78 -3.98
CA VAL A 287 -20.28 -25.37 -5.37
C VAL A 287 -19.24 -26.26 -6.07
N GLY A 288 -18.43 -26.98 -5.31
CA GLY A 288 -17.39 -27.89 -5.78
C GLY A 288 -16.00 -27.44 -5.34
N ASP A 289 -15.09 -28.41 -5.21
CA ASP A 289 -13.67 -28.13 -5.01
C ASP A 289 -12.95 -28.11 -6.36
N PHE A 290 -12.48 -26.93 -6.75
CA PHE A 290 -11.86 -26.68 -8.05
C PHE A 290 -10.33 -26.55 -7.97
N SER A 291 -9.74 -26.85 -6.82
CA SER A 291 -8.31 -26.67 -6.58
C SER A 291 -7.49 -27.80 -7.23
N HIS A 292 -6.56 -27.45 -8.11
CA HIS A 292 -5.73 -28.42 -8.82
C HIS A 292 -4.29 -27.93 -9.00
N ILE A 293 -3.32 -28.86 -8.94
CA ILE A 293 -1.93 -28.60 -9.35
C ILE A 293 -1.82 -28.79 -10.86
N TRP A 294 -1.31 -27.76 -11.53
CA TRP A 294 -1.18 -27.75 -12.99
C TRP A 294 0.27 -27.63 -13.42
N THR A 295 0.64 -28.41 -14.44
CA THR A 295 1.93 -28.30 -15.13
C THR A 295 1.78 -27.74 -16.52
N GLY A 296 2.78 -26.97 -16.96
CA GLY A 296 2.80 -26.40 -18.30
C GLY A 296 1.74 -25.33 -18.52
N LEU A 297 1.10 -24.83 -17.45
CA LEU A 297 0.65 -23.45 -17.46
C LEU A 297 1.88 -22.61 -17.79
N ARG A 298 1.71 -21.71 -18.75
CA ARG A 298 2.83 -20.87 -19.16
C ARG A 298 3.05 -19.93 -18.00
N ASP A 299 4.02 -20.25 -17.15
CA ASP A 299 4.60 -19.29 -16.23
C ASP A 299 5.16 -18.15 -17.07
N ILE A 300 4.39 -17.07 -17.15
CA ILE A 300 4.83 -15.81 -17.72
C ILE A 300 5.22 -14.90 -16.54
N ASP A 301 5.86 -15.42 -15.48
CA ASP A 301 6.72 -14.58 -14.66
C ASP A 301 7.78 -14.00 -15.60
N PRO A 302 7.72 -12.68 -15.90
CA PRO A 302 8.60 -12.09 -16.89
C PRO A 302 10.01 -11.79 -16.40
N CYS A 303 10.21 -11.94 -15.10
CA CYS A 303 11.38 -11.50 -14.38
C CYS A 303 12.17 -12.69 -13.83
N ILE A 304 11.52 -13.82 -13.51
CA ILE A 304 12.13 -15.10 -13.14
C ILE A 304 11.23 -16.26 -13.61
N SER A 305 11.45 -16.81 -14.81
CA SER A 305 10.68 -17.98 -15.26
C SER A 305 11.28 -19.28 -14.75
N ASN A 306 10.44 -20.13 -14.16
CA ASN A 306 10.67 -21.56 -14.01
C ASN A 306 9.47 -22.31 -14.65
N TYR A 307 9.51 -23.64 -14.71
CA TYR A 307 8.39 -24.45 -15.23
C TYR A 307 7.66 -25.16 -14.09
N THR A 308 7.64 -24.54 -12.91
CA THR A 308 7.08 -25.16 -11.71
C THR A 308 5.56 -25.34 -11.86
N PRO A 309 5.01 -26.41 -11.27
CA PRO A 309 3.60 -26.59 -11.09
C PRO A 309 3.03 -25.48 -10.22
N GLN A 310 1.88 -24.98 -10.64
CA GLN A 310 1.15 -23.92 -9.95
C GLN A 310 -0.17 -24.50 -9.44
N VAL A 311 -0.67 -23.97 -8.33
CA VAL A 311 -2.06 -24.23 -7.93
C VAL A 311 -2.96 -23.25 -8.66
N ALA A 312 -4.00 -23.78 -9.30
CA ALA A 312 -5.05 -23.00 -9.92
C ALA A 312 -6.41 -23.57 -9.55
N PHE A 313 -7.40 -22.69 -9.51
CA PHE A 313 -8.79 -23.00 -9.19
C PHE A 313 -9.60 -23.03 -10.48
N ILE A 314 -9.81 -24.22 -11.04
CA ILE A 314 -10.34 -24.44 -12.39
C ILE A 314 -11.35 -25.60 -12.41
N ASP A 315 -12.47 -25.47 -13.12
CA ASP A 315 -13.33 -26.59 -13.47
C ASP A 315 -12.77 -27.41 -14.64
N ASP A 316 -12.22 -28.59 -14.36
CA ASP A 316 -11.63 -29.50 -15.34
C ASP A 316 -12.68 -30.29 -16.17
N GLY A 317 -13.96 -29.92 -16.09
CA GLY A 317 -15.05 -30.54 -16.83
C GLY A 317 -15.45 -31.92 -16.31
N ILE A 318 -14.85 -32.40 -15.21
CA ILE A 318 -15.36 -33.57 -14.47
C ILE A 318 -16.58 -33.11 -13.68
N VAL A 319 -17.77 -33.37 -14.23
CA VAL A 319 -19.04 -33.16 -13.54
C VAL A 319 -19.04 -33.95 -12.23
N VAL A 320 -18.80 -33.27 -11.10
CA VAL A 320 -19.16 -33.80 -9.79
C VAL A 320 -20.70 -33.82 -9.73
N PRO A 321 -21.34 -34.96 -9.41
CA PRO A 321 -22.80 -35.04 -9.38
C PRO A 321 -23.38 -34.00 -8.40
N GLY A 322 -23.97 -32.92 -8.94
CA GLY A 322 -24.55 -31.82 -8.16
C GLY A 322 -23.94 -30.44 -8.40
N THR A 323 -22.76 -30.31 -9.01
CA THR A 323 -22.04 -29.00 -9.11
C THR A 323 -21.80 -28.49 -10.53
N GLY A 324 -21.80 -29.38 -11.52
CA GLY A 324 -21.71 -29.16 -12.97
C GLY A 324 -21.06 -27.90 -13.52
N GLY A 325 -19.95 -28.16 -14.19
CA GLY A 325 -19.34 -27.26 -15.13
C GLY A 325 -20.14 -27.01 -16.40
N THR A 326 -19.81 -25.89 -17.03
CA THR A 326 -20.17 -25.59 -18.41
C THR A 326 -18.98 -25.90 -19.33
N GLU A 327 -19.21 -26.61 -20.44
CA GLU A 327 -18.19 -26.74 -21.48
C GLU A 327 -17.85 -25.36 -22.07
N CYS A 328 -16.56 -25.05 -22.20
CA CYS A 328 -16.09 -23.81 -22.82
C CYS A 328 -16.69 -23.62 -24.22
N VAL A 329 -17.35 -22.48 -24.45
CA VAL A 329 -18.05 -22.22 -25.72
C VAL A 329 -17.19 -21.48 -26.74
N ASN A 330 -16.32 -20.53 -26.33
CA ASN A 330 -15.58 -19.65 -27.26
C ASN A 330 -14.12 -19.32 -26.90
N TRP A 331 -13.74 -19.25 -25.62
CA TRP A 331 -12.41 -18.78 -25.19
C TRP A 331 -11.87 -19.71 -24.10
N CYS A 332 -10.92 -20.56 -24.45
CA CYS A 332 -10.44 -21.61 -23.55
C CYS A 332 -8.93 -21.52 -23.36
N TYR A 333 -8.48 -21.37 -22.11
CA TYR A 333 -7.06 -21.35 -21.70
C TYR A 333 -6.70 -22.60 -20.87
N GLY A 334 -5.40 -22.84 -20.69
CA GLY A 334 -4.88 -24.05 -20.01
C GLY A 334 -4.91 -25.33 -20.87
N PRO A 335 -4.18 -26.38 -20.46
CA PRO A 335 -4.19 -27.67 -21.15
C PRO A 335 -5.56 -28.36 -21.03
N GLY A 336 -6.46 -28.12 -21.99
CA GLY A 336 -7.77 -28.78 -22.10
C GLY A 336 -8.95 -27.83 -22.34
N GLY A 337 -8.77 -26.52 -22.13
CA GLY A 337 -9.78 -25.52 -22.44
C GLY A 337 -10.85 -25.34 -21.34
N TYR A 338 -10.39 -25.21 -20.11
CA TYR A 338 -11.20 -25.20 -18.90
C TYR A 338 -11.47 -23.77 -18.41
N ILE A 339 -12.58 -23.57 -17.70
CA ILE A 339 -13.04 -22.26 -17.24
C ILE A 339 -13.53 -22.31 -15.79
N VAL A 340 -13.62 -21.16 -15.12
CA VAL A 340 -14.44 -21.01 -13.90
C VAL A 340 -15.93 -20.95 -14.32
N PRO A 341 -16.87 -21.55 -13.57
CA PRO A 341 -18.30 -21.44 -13.87
C PRO A 341 -18.74 -19.96 -13.85
N THR A 342 -19.20 -19.42 -14.98
CA THR A 342 -19.53 -17.99 -15.15
C THR A 342 -20.99 -17.63 -14.82
N THR A 343 -21.77 -18.57 -14.27
CA THR A 343 -23.22 -18.38 -14.04
C THR A 343 -23.68 -18.75 -12.63
N GLY A 344 -22.74 -18.83 -11.69
CA GLY A 344 -22.90 -19.61 -10.46
C GLY A 344 -22.90 -21.11 -10.78
N GLY A 345 -22.42 -21.93 -9.85
CA GLY A 345 -22.45 -23.39 -9.99
C GLY A 345 -23.87 -23.93 -10.22
N LEU A 346 -24.02 -25.23 -10.45
CA LEU A 346 -25.33 -25.86 -10.70
C LEU A 346 -26.41 -25.66 -9.61
N ALA A 347 -26.07 -25.07 -8.45
CA ALA A 347 -27.00 -24.76 -7.38
C ALA A 347 -27.73 -23.40 -7.55
N GLY A 348 -27.33 -22.56 -8.52
CA GLY A 348 -28.05 -21.33 -8.92
C GLY A 348 -27.19 -20.06 -8.87
N PRO A 349 -27.77 -18.89 -9.21
CA PRO A 349 -27.07 -17.60 -9.30
C PRO A 349 -26.71 -16.98 -7.94
N ALA A 350 -26.69 -17.79 -6.88
CA ALA A 350 -26.37 -17.38 -5.51
C ALA A 350 -25.24 -18.24 -4.92
N GLU A 351 -24.62 -19.08 -5.75
CA GLU A 351 -23.73 -20.16 -5.35
C GLU A 351 -22.46 -20.03 -6.21
N HIS A 352 -21.44 -19.37 -5.63
CA HIS A 352 -20.24 -18.87 -6.30
C HIS A 352 -18.97 -19.53 -5.76
N LEU A 353 -17.90 -19.54 -6.56
CA LEU A 353 -16.62 -20.13 -6.19
C LEU A 353 -16.11 -19.59 -4.85
N HIS A 354 -15.84 -20.49 -3.91
CA HIS A 354 -15.15 -20.16 -2.67
C HIS A 354 -14.31 -21.37 -2.23
N ASN A 355 -13.04 -21.36 -2.64
CA ASN A 355 -12.11 -22.46 -2.38
C ASN A 355 -10.88 -21.97 -1.66
N ALA A 356 -10.27 -22.84 -0.88
CA ALA A 356 -8.96 -22.58 -0.31
C ALA A 356 -8.06 -23.80 -0.37
N ILE A 357 -6.76 -23.52 -0.32
CA ILE A 357 -5.73 -24.48 -0.04
C ILE A 357 -5.07 -24.15 1.29
N GLU A 358 -4.80 -25.16 2.08
CA GLU A 358 -4.15 -25.07 3.38
C GLU A 358 -2.83 -25.84 3.38
N SER A 359 -1.80 -25.22 3.93
CA SER A 359 -0.54 -25.91 4.17
C SER A 359 -0.73 -27.04 5.18
N PRO A 360 0.17 -28.03 5.23
CA PRO A 360 0.33 -28.86 6.43
C PRO A 360 0.52 -27.99 7.67
N VAL A 361 0.18 -28.52 8.84
CA VAL A 361 0.59 -27.94 10.13
C VAL A 361 2.11 -28.04 10.23
N MET A 362 2.76 -26.89 10.42
CA MET A 362 4.20 -26.78 10.52
C MET A 362 4.62 -26.60 11.97
N ALA A 363 5.57 -27.40 12.41
CA ALA A 363 6.17 -27.22 13.73
C ALA A 363 7.05 -25.97 13.75
N TRP A 364 6.87 -25.12 14.76
CA TRP A 364 7.73 -23.98 14.99
C TRP A 364 9.09 -24.44 15.53
N PRO A 365 10.22 -24.10 14.91
CA PRO A 365 11.53 -24.47 15.41
C PRO A 365 11.97 -23.45 16.45
N SER A 366 11.50 -23.60 17.68
CA SER A 366 12.08 -22.94 18.85
C SER A 366 12.59 -24.01 19.82
N PRO A 367 13.69 -23.77 20.56
CA PRO A 367 14.13 -24.71 21.57
C PRO A 367 13.10 -24.83 22.70
N LYS A 368 12.28 -25.90 22.65
CA LYS A 368 11.33 -26.27 23.71
C LYS A 368 11.99 -26.19 25.10
N GLY A 369 11.45 -25.35 25.98
CA GLY A 369 11.73 -25.39 27.42
C GLY A 369 13.11 -24.90 27.89
N GLY A 370 13.57 -23.74 27.43
CA GLY A 370 14.69 -23.02 28.05
C GLY A 370 16.09 -23.55 27.72
N ALA A 371 16.26 -24.21 26.57
CA ALA A 371 17.58 -24.52 26.02
C ALA A 371 18.15 -23.31 25.26
N ALA A 372 19.47 -23.11 25.31
CA ALA A 372 20.13 -21.99 24.65
C ALA A 372 20.08 -22.12 23.12
N GLY A 373 19.28 -21.27 22.48
CA GLY A 373 19.18 -21.02 21.03
C GLY A 373 18.54 -19.65 20.77
N PRO A 374 18.49 -19.15 19.52
CA PRO A 374 17.77 -17.91 19.20
C PRO A 374 16.25 -18.12 19.38
N ASP A 375 15.55 -17.15 19.98
CA ASP A 375 14.08 -17.15 19.95
C ASP A 375 13.65 -16.63 18.59
N TYR A 376 13.17 -17.53 17.72
CA TYR A 376 12.56 -17.15 16.46
C TYR A 376 11.14 -16.71 16.75
N ASP A 377 10.95 -15.41 16.92
CA ASP A 377 9.66 -14.80 17.19
C ASP A 377 9.07 -14.09 15.95
N GLY A 378 9.80 -14.04 14.83
CA GLY A 378 9.38 -13.36 13.59
C GLY A 378 8.95 -14.34 12.49
N ILE A 379 8.03 -13.92 11.63
CA ILE A 379 7.51 -14.67 10.48
C ILE A 379 7.11 -13.75 9.31
N ASN A 380 7.42 -14.20 8.09
CA ASN A 380 7.01 -13.58 6.84
C ASN A 380 6.40 -14.64 5.92
N LEU A 381 5.22 -14.36 5.35
CA LEU A 381 4.57 -15.15 4.31
C LEU A 381 4.82 -14.48 2.95
N ALA A 382 5.43 -15.20 2.02
CA ALA A 382 5.66 -14.74 0.65
C ALA A 382 5.09 -15.73 -0.35
N PHE A 383 4.59 -15.26 -1.48
CA PHE A 383 4.14 -16.11 -2.58
C PHE A 383 4.10 -15.32 -3.88
N THR A 384 4.12 -16.03 -5.00
CA THR A 384 3.87 -15.49 -6.32
C THR A 384 2.42 -15.80 -6.70
N VAL A 385 1.69 -14.83 -7.24
CA VAL A 385 0.31 -14.99 -7.67
C VAL A 385 0.10 -14.39 -9.05
N PHE A 386 -0.44 -15.16 -9.98
CA PHE A 386 -0.93 -14.64 -11.26
C PHE A 386 -2.38 -14.23 -11.12
N ARG A 387 -2.65 -12.93 -11.28
CA ARG A 387 -4.00 -12.41 -11.35
C ARG A 387 -4.35 -12.25 -12.83
N HIS A 388 -5.31 -13.01 -13.37
CA HIS A 388 -5.57 -13.02 -14.82
C HIS A 388 -6.52 -11.90 -15.27
N GLU A 389 -7.42 -11.44 -14.40
CA GLU A 389 -8.58 -10.66 -14.84
C GLU A 389 -8.60 -9.24 -14.28
N ASP A 390 -8.73 -8.26 -15.18
CA ASP A 390 -9.19 -6.92 -14.81
C ASP A 390 -10.65 -6.97 -14.37
N LEU A 391 -10.97 -6.29 -13.27
CA LEU A 391 -12.35 -6.16 -12.79
C LEU A 391 -13.19 -5.38 -13.83
N SER A 392 -14.08 -6.08 -14.53
CA SER A 392 -14.87 -5.51 -15.63
C SER A 392 -16.23 -6.22 -15.77
N TRP A 393 -17.16 -5.64 -16.55
CA TRP A 393 -18.47 -6.25 -16.82
C TRP A 393 -18.40 -7.62 -17.50
N ASP A 394 -17.25 -7.97 -18.10
CA ASP A 394 -17.03 -9.24 -18.76
C ASP A 394 -16.29 -10.26 -17.88
N SER A 395 -15.75 -9.87 -16.71
CA SER A 395 -15.11 -10.77 -15.73
C SER A 395 -16.11 -11.26 -14.67
N PRO A 396 -16.02 -12.51 -14.18
CA PRO A 396 -16.76 -13.06 -13.04
C PRO A 396 -16.30 -12.51 -11.67
N GLY A 397 -15.29 -11.62 -11.65
CA GLY A 397 -14.79 -10.99 -10.44
C GLY A 397 -14.18 -12.01 -9.48
N VAL A 398 -13.05 -12.60 -9.88
CA VAL A 398 -12.29 -13.52 -9.03
C VAL A 398 -11.26 -12.75 -8.19
N PHE A 399 -11.32 -12.98 -6.88
CA PHE A 399 -10.47 -12.36 -5.86
C PHE A 399 -9.67 -13.43 -5.14
N PHE A 400 -8.58 -13.02 -4.52
CA PHE A 400 -7.79 -13.90 -3.67
C PHE A 400 -7.50 -13.27 -2.32
N THR A 401 -7.29 -14.13 -1.32
CA THR A 401 -6.83 -13.74 0.02
C THR A 401 -5.76 -14.71 0.52
N TRP A 402 -5.12 -14.34 1.61
CA TRP A 402 -4.20 -15.19 2.35
C TRP A 402 -4.52 -15.06 3.83
N ALA A 403 -4.30 -16.13 4.59
CA ALA A 403 -4.45 -16.10 6.05
C ALA A 403 -3.41 -16.99 6.73
N VAL A 404 -3.17 -16.73 8.01
CA VAL A 404 -2.24 -17.48 8.86
C VAL A 404 -2.91 -17.82 10.19
N ARG A 405 -2.50 -18.93 10.80
CA ARG A 405 -2.87 -19.26 12.19
C ARG A 405 -1.72 -19.94 12.90
N SER A 406 -1.70 -19.82 14.23
CA SER A 406 -0.66 -20.42 15.07
C SER A 406 -1.24 -20.90 16.40
N ALA A 407 -0.60 -21.87 17.04
CA ALA A 407 -1.06 -22.42 18.33
C ALA A 407 0.10 -22.66 19.31
N ASP A 408 -0.12 -22.36 20.58
CA ASP A 408 0.69 -22.79 21.73
C ASP A 408 0.13 -24.12 22.28
N THR A 409 0.59 -25.25 21.72
CA THR A 409 0.03 -26.56 22.04
C THR A 409 0.48 -27.12 23.39
N ASP A 410 1.46 -26.47 24.05
CA ASP A 410 1.98 -26.89 25.35
C ASP A 410 1.80 -25.86 26.48
N ASP A 411 1.04 -24.78 26.23
CA ASP A 411 0.75 -23.70 27.18
C ASP A 411 2.03 -23.07 27.73
N SER A 412 3.05 -22.94 26.88
CA SER A 412 4.32 -22.34 27.25
C SER A 412 4.20 -20.86 27.61
N ALA A 413 3.20 -20.16 27.05
CA ALA A 413 2.90 -18.75 27.31
C ALA A 413 1.93 -18.52 28.47
N GLY A 414 1.29 -19.56 29.01
CA GLY A 414 0.26 -19.39 30.05
C GLY A 414 -1.06 -18.82 29.51
N ASN A 415 -1.27 -18.89 28.19
CA ASN A 415 -2.48 -18.50 27.48
C ASN A 415 -3.45 -19.68 27.24
N GLY A 416 -3.19 -20.82 27.89
CA GLY A 416 -3.97 -22.05 27.76
C GLY A 416 -3.44 -22.96 26.66
N VAL A 417 -3.69 -24.26 26.79
CA VAL A 417 -3.34 -25.24 25.75
C VAL A 417 -4.21 -25.00 24.53
N GLN A 418 -3.60 -24.61 23.42
CA GLN A 418 -4.26 -24.36 22.15
C GLN A 418 -4.19 -25.58 21.23
N VAL A 419 -5.17 -25.71 20.34
CA VAL A 419 -5.17 -26.74 19.29
C VAL A 419 -5.30 -25.99 17.98
N ILE A 420 -4.36 -26.17 17.05
CA ILE A 420 -4.28 -25.35 15.84
C ILE A 420 -5.57 -25.38 14.99
N THR A 421 -6.27 -26.52 14.94
CA THR A 421 -7.54 -26.64 14.22
C THR A 421 -8.69 -25.84 14.85
N ASN A 422 -8.56 -25.41 16.10
CA ASN A 422 -9.51 -24.56 16.80
C ASN A 422 -9.07 -23.08 16.78
N GLN A 423 -7.92 -22.75 16.18
CA GLN A 423 -7.48 -21.37 16.04
C GLN A 423 -8.10 -20.78 14.76
N GLY A 424 -8.67 -19.59 14.90
CA GLY A 424 -9.20 -18.81 13.79
C GLY A 424 -8.10 -18.47 12.78
N TRP A 425 -8.51 -18.24 11.54
CA TRP A 425 -7.62 -17.74 10.49
C TRP A 425 -7.48 -16.24 10.64
N LEU A 426 -6.24 -15.75 10.72
CA LEU A 426 -5.92 -14.35 10.87
C LEU A 426 -5.35 -13.81 9.56
N ASP A 427 -5.88 -12.68 9.12
CA ASP A 427 -5.38 -11.95 7.96
C ASP A 427 -5.45 -10.44 8.22
N ARG A 428 -5.49 -9.64 7.14
CA ARG A 428 -5.59 -8.19 7.22
C ARG A 428 -6.96 -7.67 6.75
N ASN A 429 -7.94 -8.55 6.56
CA ASN A 429 -9.24 -8.26 5.98
C ASN A 429 -9.15 -7.55 4.61
N PHE A 430 -8.23 -8.01 3.76
CA PHE A 430 -8.06 -7.51 2.39
C PHE A 430 -8.33 -8.61 1.37
N VAL A 431 -9.09 -8.24 0.33
CA VAL A 431 -9.23 -9.01 -0.90
C VAL A 431 -8.37 -8.40 -1.99
N PHE A 432 -7.68 -9.25 -2.74
CA PHE A 432 -6.78 -8.84 -3.80
C PHE A 432 -7.35 -9.27 -5.16
N TYR A 433 -7.23 -8.40 -6.16
CA TYR A 433 -7.75 -8.59 -7.52
C TYR A 433 -6.92 -7.78 -8.52
N GLY A 434 -7.24 -7.86 -9.82
CA GLY A 434 -6.53 -7.16 -10.90
C GLY A 434 -5.89 -8.15 -11.88
N GLY A 435 -5.19 -7.67 -12.91
CA GLY A 435 -4.54 -8.56 -13.88
C GLY A 435 -4.53 -7.98 -15.30
N PRO A 436 -4.10 -8.72 -16.35
CA PRO A 436 -3.41 -10.01 -16.35
C PRO A 436 -1.92 -9.88 -16.00
N ASP A 437 -1.53 -10.25 -14.78
CA ASP A 437 -0.23 -9.86 -14.23
C ASP A 437 0.26 -10.76 -13.05
N TYR A 438 1.57 -11.04 -12.97
CA TYR A 438 2.19 -11.78 -11.84
C TYR A 438 2.62 -10.83 -10.72
N LEU A 439 2.05 -10.96 -9.54
CA LEU A 439 2.48 -10.26 -8.35
C LEU A 439 3.32 -11.15 -7.45
N ARG A 440 4.36 -10.58 -6.85
CA ARG A 440 5.06 -11.19 -5.72
C ARG A 440 4.60 -10.53 -4.44
N SER A 441 3.88 -11.30 -3.63
CA SER A 441 3.38 -10.87 -2.33
C SER A 441 4.41 -11.17 -1.24
N HIS A 442 4.62 -10.21 -0.35
CA HIS A 442 5.44 -10.35 0.85
C HIS A 442 4.68 -9.75 2.03
N ASN A 443 4.27 -10.60 2.97
CA ASN A 443 3.45 -10.23 4.11
C ASN A 443 4.22 -10.53 5.40
N GLU A 444 4.51 -9.49 6.18
CA GLU A 444 4.93 -9.68 7.56
C GLU A 444 3.69 -9.93 8.42
N VAL A 445 3.71 -11.04 9.14
CA VAL A 445 2.54 -11.57 9.86
C VAL A 445 2.86 -11.88 11.33
N THR A 446 3.93 -11.31 11.86
CA THR A 446 4.41 -11.60 13.22
C THR A 446 3.46 -11.12 14.29
N ASP A 447 2.87 -9.94 14.11
CA ASP A 447 1.86 -9.40 15.01
C ASP A 447 0.54 -10.21 15.00
N LEU A 448 0.33 -11.08 14.01
CA LEU A 448 -0.80 -12.02 13.96
C LEU A 448 -0.50 -13.35 14.68
N MET A 449 0.69 -13.51 15.26
CA MET A 449 1.10 -14.78 15.86
C MET A 449 0.80 -14.85 17.35
N ASN A 450 0.34 -16.02 17.80
CA ASN A 450 0.16 -16.30 19.23
C ASN A 450 1.52 -16.33 19.96
N PRO A 451 1.61 -15.75 21.17
CA PRO A 451 2.71 -16.03 22.09
C PRO A 451 2.78 -17.52 22.41
N GLY A 452 3.99 -18.08 22.55
CA GLY A 452 4.16 -19.50 22.88
C GLY A 452 3.99 -20.48 21.73
N ARG A 453 3.69 -20.00 20.52
CA ARG A 453 3.40 -20.88 19.39
C ARG A 453 4.47 -21.94 19.16
N ASP A 454 4.00 -23.17 18.99
CA ASP A 454 4.82 -24.29 18.54
C ASP A 454 4.29 -24.97 17.27
N GLU A 455 3.17 -24.47 16.74
CA GLU A 455 2.62 -24.82 15.43
C GLU A 455 2.15 -23.58 14.65
N VAL A 456 2.29 -23.61 13.32
CA VAL A 456 1.81 -22.57 12.38
C VAL A 456 1.23 -23.20 11.11
N GLN A 457 0.27 -22.53 10.49
CA GLN A 457 -0.34 -22.95 9.23
C GLN A 457 -0.70 -21.73 8.39
N VAL A 458 -0.71 -21.89 7.05
CA VAL A 458 -1.07 -20.84 6.10
C VAL A 458 -2.19 -21.31 5.17
N GLN A 459 -3.03 -20.38 4.74
CA GLN A 459 -4.15 -20.60 3.82
C GLN A 459 -4.07 -19.60 2.67
N LEU A 460 -4.35 -20.07 1.46
CA LEU A 460 -4.55 -19.23 0.27
C LEU A 460 -5.95 -19.51 -0.28
N THR A 461 -6.75 -18.46 -0.44
CA THR A 461 -8.19 -18.57 -0.72
C THR A 461 -8.56 -17.80 -1.97
N VAL A 462 -9.57 -18.29 -2.68
CA VAL A 462 -10.13 -17.68 -3.88
C VAL A 462 -11.64 -17.52 -3.71
N TYR A 463 -12.14 -16.34 -4.08
CA TYR A 463 -13.55 -15.96 -4.03
C TYR A 463 -14.02 -15.49 -5.40
N GLU A 464 -15.22 -15.89 -5.81
CA GLU A 464 -15.97 -15.26 -6.90
C GLU A 464 -16.99 -14.27 -6.31
N LEU A 465 -16.73 -12.98 -6.48
CA LEU A 465 -17.55 -11.90 -5.94
C LEU A 465 -18.16 -11.00 -7.03
N GLY A 466 -17.95 -11.28 -8.33
CA GLY A 466 -18.48 -10.45 -9.42
C GLY A 466 -19.98 -10.21 -9.33
N TRP A 467 -20.75 -11.21 -8.88
CA TRP A 467 -22.19 -11.14 -8.66
C TRP A 467 -22.64 -10.05 -7.69
N VAL A 468 -21.82 -9.72 -6.70
CA VAL A 468 -22.10 -8.65 -5.72
C VAL A 468 -22.28 -7.31 -6.44
N TRP A 469 -21.51 -7.10 -7.51
CA TRP A 469 -21.53 -5.86 -8.30
C TRP A 469 -22.25 -6.00 -9.65
N GLY A 470 -22.82 -7.17 -9.95
CA GLY A 470 -23.44 -7.47 -11.24
C GLY A 470 -22.43 -7.64 -12.38
N PHE A 471 -21.19 -8.01 -12.05
CA PHE A 471 -20.14 -8.43 -12.95
C PHE A 471 -20.14 -9.98 -13.04
N ASP A 472 -21.27 -10.57 -13.44
CA ASP A 472 -21.37 -12.02 -13.69
C ASP A 472 -20.78 -12.37 -15.06
N GLY A 473 -19.68 -11.72 -15.44
CA GLY A 473 -19.17 -11.69 -16.80
C GLY A 473 -18.95 -13.09 -17.40
N ASN A 474 -18.93 -13.17 -18.74
CA ASN A 474 -18.78 -14.47 -19.43
C ASN A 474 -17.31 -14.89 -19.60
N ASP A 475 -16.34 -14.14 -19.07
CA ASP A 475 -14.93 -14.50 -19.09
C ASP A 475 -14.69 -15.61 -18.07
N GLY A 476 -14.63 -16.85 -18.52
CA GLY A 476 -14.39 -17.97 -17.62
C GLY A 476 -12.92 -18.19 -17.33
N THR A 477 -12.03 -17.22 -17.54
CA THR A 477 -10.61 -17.52 -17.57
C THR A 477 -10.09 -17.86 -16.17
N PRO A 478 -9.40 -18.99 -15.97
CA PRO A 478 -9.06 -19.40 -14.63
C PRO A 478 -8.02 -18.48 -13.99
N ALA A 479 -8.27 -18.02 -12.77
CA ALA A 479 -7.36 -17.24 -11.92
C ALA A 479 -7.87 -17.24 -10.47
N PRO A 480 -7.02 -16.88 -9.49
CA PRO A 480 -5.57 -16.70 -9.58
C PRO A 480 -4.79 -18.03 -9.70
N TYR A 481 -3.51 -17.94 -10.05
CA TYR A 481 -2.55 -19.06 -9.95
C TYR A 481 -1.51 -18.77 -8.88
N PHE A 482 -1.32 -19.66 -7.92
CA PHE A 482 -0.32 -19.50 -6.86
C PHE A 482 0.93 -20.34 -7.11
N ASP A 483 2.08 -19.76 -6.79
CA ASP A 483 3.40 -20.39 -6.83
C ASP A 483 4.33 -19.84 -5.72
N ASP A 484 5.50 -20.43 -5.53
CA ASP A 484 6.60 -19.97 -4.67
C ASP A 484 6.21 -19.64 -3.20
N VAL A 485 5.26 -20.38 -2.61
CA VAL A 485 4.63 -20.04 -1.30
C VAL A 485 5.57 -20.23 -0.09
N THR A 486 6.40 -19.26 0.23
CA THR A 486 7.41 -19.37 1.29
C THR A 486 6.95 -18.81 2.64
N VAL A 487 7.19 -19.51 3.75
CA VAL A 487 7.16 -18.94 5.11
C VAL A 487 8.57 -18.82 5.65
N LYS A 488 9.02 -17.61 5.96
CA LYS A 488 10.35 -17.35 6.54
C LYS A 488 10.21 -16.93 7.98
N ILE A 489 10.80 -17.68 8.90
CA ILE A 489 10.91 -17.25 10.29
C ILE A 489 12.28 -16.61 10.57
N TYR A 490 12.36 -15.81 11.62
CA TYR A 490 13.60 -15.14 11.99
C TYR A 490 13.58 -14.70 13.47
N PRO A 491 14.74 -14.44 14.09
CA PRO A 491 14.76 -13.84 15.42
C PRO A 491 14.13 -12.46 15.41
N HIS A 492 13.13 -12.23 16.27
CA HIS A 492 12.45 -10.95 16.38
C HIS A 492 12.81 -10.26 17.71
N LEU A 493 13.02 -8.96 17.65
CA LEU A 493 13.39 -8.17 18.82
C LEU A 493 12.14 -7.49 19.36
N GLY A 494 11.52 -8.08 20.37
CA GLY A 494 10.40 -7.47 21.10
C GLY A 494 9.04 -7.59 20.39
N PRO A 495 8.10 -6.65 20.61
CA PRO A 495 6.73 -6.72 20.10
C PRO A 495 6.66 -6.58 18.58
N GLY A 496 5.68 -7.23 17.93
CA GLY A 496 5.40 -7.07 16.50
C GLY A 496 4.83 -5.69 16.19
N MET A 497 5.18 -5.11 15.03
CA MET A 497 4.71 -3.78 14.61
C MET A 497 4.29 -3.74 13.14
N ALA A 498 3.17 -3.10 12.84
CA ALA A 498 2.63 -2.95 11.49
C ALA A 498 1.94 -1.59 11.27
N SER A 499 2.13 -0.98 10.10
CA SER A 499 1.43 0.23 9.68
C SER A 499 1.29 0.30 8.16
N ARG A 500 0.18 0.85 7.66
CA ARG A 500 0.06 1.22 6.24
C ARG A 500 0.88 2.47 5.96
N GLU A 501 1.47 2.60 4.78
CA GLU A 501 2.19 3.83 4.38
C GLU A 501 1.29 5.07 4.46
N ILE A 502 0.01 4.92 4.10
CA ILE A 502 -0.98 6.00 4.21
C ILE A 502 -1.26 6.43 5.66
N ASP A 503 -0.97 5.60 6.67
CA ASP A 503 -1.18 5.94 8.08
C ASP A 503 0.07 6.55 8.72
N LEU A 504 1.17 6.68 7.97
CA LEU A 504 2.43 7.28 8.38
C LEU A 504 2.53 8.75 7.95
N ALA A 505 3.47 9.48 8.53
CA ALA A 505 3.61 10.90 8.30
C ALA A 505 4.20 11.18 6.90
N GLN A 506 3.82 12.31 6.31
CA GLN A 506 4.26 12.67 4.97
C GLN A 506 4.79 14.11 4.90
N ASP A 507 5.58 14.37 3.85
CA ASP A 507 6.01 15.70 3.43
C ASP A 507 4.82 16.68 3.34
N ASN A 508 5.06 17.93 3.74
CA ASN A 508 3.96 18.88 3.89
C ASN A 508 4.42 20.34 3.69
N PHE A 509 3.44 21.23 3.45
CA PHE A 509 3.61 22.66 3.23
C PHE A 509 2.95 23.50 4.34
N PRO A 510 3.28 24.80 4.49
CA PRO A 510 2.62 25.66 5.46
C PRO A 510 1.15 25.85 5.16
N ALA A 511 0.30 25.78 6.19
CA ALA A 511 -1.15 25.93 6.05
C ALA A 511 -1.63 27.29 5.48
N ARG A 512 -0.74 28.30 5.38
CA ARG A 512 -1.08 29.68 4.99
C ARG A 512 -1.15 29.92 3.47
N GLY A 513 -0.86 28.93 2.63
CA GLY A 513 -1.08 29.00 1.17
C GLY A 513 0.02 29.71 0.36
N THR A 514 0.59 30.83 0.81
CA THR A 514 1.75 31.47 0.15
C THR A 514 2.85 31.74 1.17
N ILE A 515 4.11 31.68 0.73
CA ILE A 515 5.25 32.10 1.56
C ILE A 515 5.28 33.64 1.70
N ASP A 516 5.15 34.11 2.94
CA ASP A 516 5.28 35.51 3.34
C ASP A 516 6.65 35.73 4.00
N TYR A 517 7.62 36.13 3.18
CA TYR A 517 8.98 36.48 3.61
C TYR A 517 9.02 37.64 4.64
N GLY A 518 7.93 38.40 4.81
CA GLY A 518 7.79 39.43 5.83
C GLY A 518 7.30 38.92 7.19
N ASP A 519 6.74 37.70 7.25
CA ASP A 519 6.14 37.09 8.45
C ASP A 519 6.46 35.58 8.53
N LEU A 520 7.76 35.26 8.58
CA LEU A 520 8.25 33.89 8.61
C LEU A 520 7.62 33.03 9.73
N GLY A 521 7.34 33.61 10.90
CA GLY A 521 6.79 32.88 12.03
C GLY A 521 5.38 32.31 11.84
N SER A 522 4.68 32.72 10.78
CA SER A 522 3.35 32.22 10.44
C SER A 522 3.35 30.93 9.60
N HIS A 523 4.53 30.45 9.18
CA HIS A 523 4.67 29.31 8.27
C HIS A 523 4.94 28.00 9.00
N SER A 524 4.18 27.68 10.05
CA SER A 524 4.30 26.34 10.62
C SER A 524 3.82 25.30 9.60
N VAL A 525 4.59 24.23 9.49
CA VAL A 525 4.23 23.02 8.73
C VAL A 525 3.67 22.00 9.72
N ARG A 526 2.61 21.30 9.33
CA ARG A 526 1.95 20.31 10.18
C ARG A 526 2.61 18.95 10.03
N PHE A 527 2.64 18.20 11.12
CA PHE A 527 2.98 16.78 11.10
C PHE A 527 1.68 16.03 10.85
N ASP A 528 1.46 15.61 9.61
CA ASP A 528 0.20 15.01 9.19
C ASP A 528 0.45 13.63 8.56
N MET A 529 -0.48 12.69 8.79
CA MET A 529 -0.47 11.40 8.09
C MET A 529 -0.74 11.58 6.59
N ALA A 530 -0.31 10.64 5.77
CA ALA A 530 -0.53 10.62 4.32
C ALA A 530 -2.03 10.52 3.94
N ARG A 531 -2.81 9.74 4.67
CA ARG A 531 -4.25 9.58 4.45
C ARG A 531 -5.01 10.89 4.67
N ASN A 532 -5.85 11.26 3.70
CA ASN A 532 -6.85 12.31 3.91
C ASN A 532 -8.02 11.76 4.75
N ILE A 533 -8.24 12.33 5.94
CA ILE A 533 -9.31 11.92 6.86
C ILE A 533 -10.62 12.69 6.66
N SER A 534 -10.69 13.56 5.66
CA SER A 534 -11.89 14.34 5.37
C SER A 534 -13.05 13.47 4.89
N LEU A 535 -14.25 13.75 5.38
CA LEU A 535 -15.46 13.11 4.86
C LEU A 535 -15.66 13.45 3.38
N ALA A 536 -15.97 12.43 2.56
CA ALA A 536 -16.21 12.59 1.12
C ALA A 536 -17.25 13.68 0.78
N SER A 537 -18.24 13.87 1.65
CA SER A 537 -19.28 14.90 1.49
C SER A 537 -18.77 16.34 1.51
N HIS A 538 -17.56 16.59 2.02
CA HIS A 538 -17.00 17.93 2.15
C HIS A 538 -16.30 18.41 0.87
N LEU A 539 -15.91 17.51 -0.04
CA LEU A 539 -15.22 17.83 -1.30
C LEU A 539 -13.99 18.74 -1.11
N ARG A 540 -13.23 18.54 -0.03
CA ARG A 540 -11.99 19.27 0.29
C ARG A 540 -10.95 18.31 0.85
N ASN A 541 -9.69 18.54 0.53
CA ASN A 541 -8.58 17.82 1.13
C ASN A 541 -8.12 18.54 2.41
N ASP A 542 -8.47 17.99 3.57
CA ASP A 542 -8.00 18.46 4.89
C ASP A 542 -7.04 17.38 5.47
N PRO A 543 -5.70 17.61 5.47
CA PRO A 543 -4.72 16.67 6.02
C PRO A 543 -4.99 16.30 7.49
N GLY A 544 -4.82 15.02 7.85
CA GLY A 544 -5.05 14.46 9.18
C GLY A 544 -3.82 14.45 10.09
N ASP A 545 -3.98 14.55 11.40
CA ASP A 545 -2.94 15.00 12.35
C ASP A 545 -2.13 13.89 13.05
N SER A 546 -2.69 12.69 13.26
CA SER A 546 -1.99 11.60 13.99
C SER A 546 -1.64 10.43 13.09
N ILE A 547 -0.44 9.86 13.26
CA ILE A 547 -0.08 8.59 12.62
C ILE A 547 -0.48 7.39 13.48
N TYR A 548 -0.80 6.25 12.85
CA TYR A 548 -1.29 5.05 13.55
C TYR A 548 -0.41 3.83 13.28
N VAL A 549 -0.16 3.03 14.32
CA VAL A 549 0.63 1.79 14.23
C VAL A 549 0.02 0.72 15.13
N THR A 550 -0.12 -0.50 14.60
CA THR A 550 -0.44 -1.69 15.39
C THR A 550 0.82 -2.23 16.04
N ILE A 551 0.81 -2.44 17.36
CA ILE A 551 1.95 -2.88 18.18
C ILE A 551 1.45 -3.88 19.21
N ALA A 552 1.85 -5.14 19.08
CA ALA A 552 1.39 -6.25 19.92
C ALA A 552 2.56 -7.04 20.55
N PRO A 553 2.50 -7.44 21.83
CA PRO A 553 3.48 -8.35 22.44
C PRO A 553 3.31 -9.77 21.87
N ILE A 554 4.38 -10.31 21.29
CA ILE A 554 4.37 -11.59 20.56
C ILE A 554 5.17 -12.70 21.24
N ARG A 555 5.95 -12.36 22.28
CA ARG A 555 6.88 -13.28 22.92
C ARG A 555 6.20 -13.98 24.08
N THR A 556 6.52 -15.25 24.27
CA THR A 556 5.99 -16.08 25.35
C THR A 556 6.17 -15.42 26.73
N GLY A 557 5.06 -15.12 27.40
CA GLY A 557 5.04 -14.51 28.73
C GLY A 557 5.49 -13.05 28.79
N SER A 558 5.64 -12.37 27.64
CA SER A 558 5.87 -10.93 27.60
C SER A 558 4.57 -10.14 27.59
N ASP A 559 4.58 -8.98 28.23
CA ASP A 559 3.59 -7.92 28.04
C ASP A 559 4.34 -6.65 27.62
N MET A 560 3.60 -5.67 27.11
CA MET A 560 4.15 -4.33 26.86
C MET A 560 4.82 -3.76 28.12
N ASP A 561 6.09 -3.37 27.99
CA ASP A 561 6.91 -2.74 29.03
C ASP A 561 6.92 -1.22 28.82
N GLY A 562 5.80 -0.60 29.18
CA GLY A 562 5.55 0.82 28.96
C GLY A 562 4.86 1.10 27.63
N ASP A 563 4.61 2.39 27.41
CA ASP A 563 3.96 2.86 26.19
C ASP A 563 5.02 2.99 25.06
N PRO A 564 4.68 2.62 23.81
CA PRO A 564 5.53 2.88 22.65
C PRO A 564 5.93 4.35 22.51
N GLU A 565 7.09 4.61 21.90
CA GLU A 565 7.60 5.96 21.69
C GLU A 565 7.93 6.21 20.21
N LEU A 566 7.47 7.35 19.66
CA LEU A 566 8.01 7.90 18.43
C LEU A 566 9.25 8.72 18.79
N HIS A 567 10.42 8.28 18.35
CA HIS A 567 11.67 9.02 18.45
C HIS A 567 11.91 9.82 17.19
N TYR A 568 12.36 11.06 17.33
CA TYR A 568 12.64 11.92 16.19
C TYR A 568 13.96 12.67 16.35
N ILE A 569 14.56 12.99 15.20
CA ILE A 569 15.65 13.94 15.06
C ILE A 569 15.38 14.84 13.86
N MET A 570 15.60 16.14 14.05
CA MET A 570 15.31 17.17 13.07
C MET A 570 16.59 17.93 12.71
N ASP A 571 16.90 17.99 11.42
CA ASP A 571 17.79 19.03 10.87
C ASP A 571 16.99 20.31 10.75
N ARG A 572 17.23 21.22 11.71
CA ARG A 572 16.47 22.45 11.83
C ARG A 572 16.99 23.50 10.88
N ASN A 573 16.07 24.11 10.15
CA ASN A 573 16.35 25.34 9.46
C ASN A 573 16.58 26.49 10.47
N PRO A 574 17.79 27.07 10.53
CA PRO A 574 18.12 28.12 11.48
C PRO A 574 17.38 29.44 11.22
N VAL A 575 16.84 29.64 10.02
CA VAL A 575 16.01 30.80 9.68
C VAL A 575 14.78 30.87 10.59
N PHE A 576 14.25 29.71 10.99
CA PHE A 576 13.01 29.61 11.74
C PHE A 576 13.18 29.42 13.25
N ASP A 577 14.40 29.23 13.75
CA ASP A 577 14.67 29.07 15.18
C ASP A 577 14.05 30.16 16.09
N PRO A 578 14.03 31.46 15.72
CA PRO A 578 13.37 32.49 16.52
C PRO A 578 11.84 32.34 16.65
N TYR A 579 11.20 31.54 15.79
CA TYR A 579 9.74 31.38 15.73
C TYR A 579 9.24 30.06 16.30
N ARG A 580 10.15 29.15 16.69
CA ARG A 580 9.78 27.88 17.32
C ARG A 580 9.21 28.12 18.71
N THR A 581 7.93 27.76 18.89
CA THR A 581 7.16 28.02 20.12
C THR A 581 6.63 26.76 20.79
N SER A 582 6.76 25.58 20.17
CA SER A 582 6.29 24.31 20.74
C SER A 582 7.01 23.92 22.03
N GLY A 583 8.23 24.44 22.25
CA GLY A 583 9.07 24.09 23.40
C GLY A 583 9.74 22.72 23.29
N LEU A 584 9.50 21.98 22.19
CA LEU A 584 10.13 20.68 21.95
C LEU A 584 11.57 20.82 21.42
N PRO A 585 12.48 19.91 21.82
CA PRO A 585 13.85 19.86 21.32
C PRO A 585 13.91 19.36 19.87
N ALA A 586 15.08 19.51 19.22
CA ALA A 586 15.33 19.00 17.87
C ALA A 586 15.51 17.47 17.85
N ILE A 587 15.86 16.90 19.00
CA ILE A 587 15.98 15.46 19.24
C ILE A 587 15.10 15.16 20.44
N GLY A 588 14.11 14.29 20.28
CA GLY A 588 13.18 13.96 21.34
C GLY A 588 12.40 12.69 21.05
N SER A 589 11.42 12.43 21.92
CA SER A 589 10.42 11.40 21.68
C SER A 589 9.04 11.87 22.14
N VAL A 590 8.01 11.25 21.59
CA VAL A 590 6.62 11.39 22.02
C VAL A 590 6.08 10.00 22.34
N THR A 591 5.47 9.88 23.51
CA THR A 591 4.79 8.66 23.94
C THR A 591 3.49 8.49 23.14
N GLY A 592 3.33 7.31 22.55
CA GLY A 592 2.12 6.90 21.84
C GLY A 592 0.92 6.85 22.79
N ARG A 593 -0.27 6.99 22.24
CA ARG A 593 -1.53 6.85 22.96
C ARG A 593 -2.35 5.73 22.34
N PRO A 594 -3.12 4.95 23.11
CA PRO A 594 -4.06 4.00 22.53
C PRO A 594 -4.98 4.73 21.53
N ALA A 595 -5.02 4.22 20.30
CA ALA A 595 -5.94 4.71 19.28
C ALA A 595 -7.37 4.41 19.73
N VAL A 596 -8.31 5.30 19.40
CA VAL A 596 -9.71 5.14 19.80
C VAL A 596 -10.60 4.96 18.58
N GLY A 597 -11.46 3.95 18.61
CA GLY A 597 -12.48 3.73 17.58
C GLY A 597 -13.57 4.81 17.61
N LEU A 598 -14.53 4.70 16.68
CA LEU A 598 -15.65 5.64 16.55
C LEU A 598 -16.53 5.75 17.82
N SER A 599 -16.56 4.68 18.63
CA SER A 599 -17.27 4.63 19.92
C SER A 599 -16.49 5.28 21.08
N GLY A 600 -15.25 5.72 20.83
CA GLY A 600 -14.33 6.29 21.82
C GLY A 600 -13.63 5.27 22.72
N GLN A 601 -13.81 3.96 22.48
CA GLN A 601 -13.05 2.92 23.16
C GLN A 601 -11.67 2.73 22.51
N PRO A 602 -10.63 2.41 23.31
CA PRO A 602 -9.34 2.01 22.76
C PRO A 602 -9.49 0.81 21.83
N THR A 603 -8.90 0.89 20.65
CA THR A 603 -8.74 -0.28 19.78
C THR A 603 -7.55 -1.09 20.31
N PRO A 604 -7.70 -2.41 20.54
CA PRO A 604 -6.59 -3.26 20.96
C PRO A 604 -5.37 -3.09 20.07
N ASP A 605 -4.19 -3.03 20.69
CA ASP A 605 -2.87 -2.97 20.06
C ASP A 605 -2.62 -1.80 19.08
N GLN A 606 -3.58 -0.90 18.85
CA GLN A 606 -3.38 0.26 17.98
C GLN A 606 -2.92 1.48 18.79
N TRP A 607 -1.88 2.14 18.30
CA TRP A 607 -1.27 3.31 18.92
C TRP A 607 -1.21 4.49 17.96
N ALA A 608 -1.55 5.67 18.47
CA ALA A 608 -1.51 6.94 17.77
C ALA A 608 -0.33 7.78 18.28
N PHE A 609 0.41 8.40 17.36
CA PHE A 609 1.52 9.32 17.65
C PHE A 609 1.26 10.67 16.99
N ASP A 610 1.48 11.74 17.75
CA ASP A 610 1.13 13.10 17.36
C ASP A 610 2.24 14.09 17.77
N LEU A 611 2.54 15.04 16.88
CA LEU A 611 3.51 16.12 17.09
C LEU A 611 2.81 17.48 16.88
N PRO A 612 3.26 18.55 17.55
CA PRO A 612 2.52 19.82 17.48
C PRO A 612 2.35 20.36 16.06
N ASP A 613 1.09 20.59 15.65
CA ASP A 613 0.69 21.23 14.39
C ASP A 613 1.33 22.60 14.13
N THR A 614 1.70 23.32 15.20
CA THR A 614 2.20 24.68 15.12
C THR A 614 3.42 24.89 16.00
N GLY A 615 4.33 25.74 15.54
CA GLY A 615 5.51 26.14 16.28
C GLY A 615 6.57 25.04 16.45
N PHE A 616 6.43 23.89 15.79
CA PHE A 616 7.40 22.80 15.80
C PHE A 616 8.16 22.67 14.46
N LEU A 617 7.50 22.27 13.37
CA LEU A 617 8.07 22.17 12.02
C LEU A 617 7.89 23.48 11.23
N PHE A 618 8.89 23.82 10.42
CA PHE A 618 8.93 24.99 9.57
C PHE A 618 9.61 24.68 8.22
N PRO A 619 9.38 25.50 7.17
CA PRO A 619 9.99 25.35 5.85
C PRO A 619 11.51 25.09 5.94
N GLY A 620 12.00 24.09 5.22
CA GLY A 620 13.39 23.61 5.20
C GLY A 620 13.81 22.71 6.35
N ASP A 621 12.91 22.39 7.30
CA ASP A 621 13.19 21.33 8.27
C ASP A 621 13.12 19.97 7.59
N VAL A 622 14.04 19.07 7.97
CA VAL A 622 13.96 17.64 7.66
C VAL A 622 13.88 16.88 8.96
N LEU A 623 12.83 16.08 9.15
CA LEU A 623 12.63 15.26 10.35
C LEU A 623 12.72 13.79 9.97
N HIS A 624 13.63 13.06 10.61
CA HIS A 624 13.61 11.60 10.62
C HIS A 624 12.91 11.15 11.89
N TYR A 625 12.09 10.10 11.79
CA TYR A 625 11.49 9.47 12.97
C TYR A 625 11.57 7.95 12.88
N TYR A 626 11.55 7.28 14.03
CA TYR A 626 11.26 5.86 14.12
C TYR A 626 10.38 5.63 15.36
N ILE A 627 9.61 4.56 15.35
CA ILE A 627 8.81 4.13 16.49
C ILE A 627 9.56 3.02 17.21
N SER A 628 9.57 3.07 18.53
CA SER A 628 10.09 2.00 19.36
C SER A 628 9.00 1.49 20.29
N ALA A 629 9.03 0.19 20.53
CA ALA A 629 8.15 -0.46 21.48
C ALA A 629 8.96 -1.53 22.20
N THR A 630 8.71 -1.70 23.48
CA THR A 630 9.40 -2.70 24.31
C THR A 630 8.38 -3.60 24.96
N ASP A 631 8.63 -4.89 24.93
CA ASP A 631 7.93 -5.88 25.72
C ASP A 631 8.92 -6.50 26.73
N ALA A 632 8.41 -7.02 27.84
CA ALA A 632 9.23 -7.70 28.84
C ALA A 632 8.46 -8.86 29.48
N ILE A 633 9.19 -9.90 29.88
CA ILE A 633 8.59 -11.04 30.59
C ILE A 633 8.08 -10.56 31.95
N GLY A 634 6.76 -10.61 32.14
CA GLY A 634 6.07 -10.08 33.32
C GLY A 634 5.74 -8.58 33.26
N GLY A 635 5.75 -7.97 32.06
CA GLY A 635 5.29 -6.60 31.81
C GLY A 635 6.20 -5.51 32.38
N VAL A 636 5.60 -4.38 32.77
CA VAL A 636 6.35 -3.16 33.14
C VAL A 636 7.42 -3.43 34.21
N GLY A 637 8.70 -3.25 33.86
CA GLY A 637 9.84 -3.53 34.75
C GLY A 637 10.15 -5.02 34.95
N GLY A 638 9.66 -5.86 34.04
CA GLY A 638 9.85 -7.30 33.98
C GLY A 638 11.26 -7.73 33.61
N SER A 639 11.46 -9.03 33.44
CA SER A 639 12.75 -9.59 33.01
C SER A 639 12.86 -9.66 31.50
N ASP A 640 14.10 -9.55 30.98
CA ASP A 640 14.40 -9.65 29.54
C ASP A 640 13.59 -8.67 28.66
N PRO A 641 13.67 -7.35 28.92
CA PRO A 641 13.05 -6.34 28.05
C PRO A 641 13.70 -6.39 26.66
N ARG A 642 12.90 -6.48 25.60
CA ARG A 642 13.37 -6.42 24.21
C ARG A 642 12.62 -5.33 23.46
N THR A 643 13.36 -4.57 22.67
CA THR A 643 12.85 -3.40 21.96
C THR A 643 12.82 -3.66 20.46
N ALA A 644 11.65 -3.45 19.87
CA ALA A 644 11.41 -3.43 18.43
C ALA A 644 11.48 -2.00 17.90
N LEU A 645 11.90 -1.80 16.65
CA LEU A 645 11.99 -0.49 15.99
C LEU A 645 11.26 -0.51 14.64
N MET A 646 10.53 0.56 14.31
CA MET A 646 9.89 0.79 13.01
C MET A 646 10.31 2.15 12.42
N PRO A 647 11.06 2.19 11.29
CA PRO A 647 11.56 1.03 10.56
C PRO A 647 12.64 0.34 11.38
N SER A 648 12.84 -0.95 11.13
CA SER A 648 13.86 -1.76 11.80
C SER A 648 15.28 -1.31 11.48
N ASP A 649 15.52 -0.84 10.25
CA ASP A 649 16.78 -0.24 9.85
C ASP A 649 16.80 1.26 10.16
N THR A 650 17.49 1.60 11.25
CA THR A 650 17.73 3.01 11.65
C THR A 650 19.07 3.54 11.13
N THR A 651 19.73 2.83 10.21
CA THR A 651 20.98 3.29 9.60
C THR A 651 20.76 4.65 8.95
N GLY A 652 21.61 5.61 9.34
CA GLY A 652 21.56 6.96 8.82
C GLY A 652 20.58 7.92 9.51
N PHE A 653 19.76 7.44 10.45
CA PHE A 653 18.78 8.24 11.21
C PHE A 653 19.32 9.60 11.70
N SER A 654 20.57 9.68 12.18
CA SER A 654 21.18 10.92 12.69
C SER A 654 22.25 11.56 11.81
N THR A 655 22.62 10.92 10.69
CA THR A 655 23.80 11.31 9.89
C THR A 655 23.48 11.70 8.46
N SER A 656 22.25 11.46 8.00
CA SER A 656 21.94 11.40 6.56
C SER A 656 21.09 12.55 6.01
N PHE A 657 20.95 13.68 6.70
CA PHE A 657 20.09 14.78 6.24
C PHE A 657 20.48 15.40 4.89
N GLY A 658 21.76 15.29 4.49
CA GLY A 658 22.25 15.75 3.18
C GLY A 658 22.16 14.71 2.06
N ASN A 659 21.64 13.51 2.35
CA ASN A 659 21.49 12.43 1.37
C ASN A 659 20.03 11.92 1.43
N PRO A 660 19.21 12.18 0.41
CA PRO A 660 17.80 11.74 0.37
C PRO A 660 17.61 10.23 0.50
N MET A 661 18.63 9.43 0.14
CA MET A 661 18.63 7.97 0.26
C MET A 661 19.32 7.46 1.53
N GLY A 662 19.76 8.37 2.39
CA GLY A 662 20.55 7.99 3.55
C GLY A 662 19.72 7.55 4.75
N TYR A 663 18.38 7.69 4.69
CA TYR A 663 17.41 7.11 5.62
C TYR A 663 16.12 6.74 4.86
N ASN A 664 15.24 5.93 5.45
CA ASN A 664 13.98 5.52 4.80
C ASN A 664 13.09 6.75 4.56
N SER A 665 12.62 6.94 3.33
CA SER A 665 11.83 8.11 2.93
C SER A 665 10.43 8.12 3.54
N THR A 666 9.81 6.98 3.79
CA THR A 666 8.50 6.89 4.50
C THR A 666 8.57 7.43 5.92
N PHE A 667 9.75 7.34 6.53
CA PHE A 667 10.05 7.79 7.89
C PHE A 667 10.82 9.11 7.92
N THR A 668 10.80 9.83 6.80
CA THR A 668 11.37 11.16 6.63
C THR A 668 10.27 12.14 6.27
N ILE A 669 10.31 13.31 6.87
CA ILE A 669 9.41 14.41 6.54
C ILE A 669 10.24 15.60 6.09
N HIS A 670 9.96 16.05 4.88
CA HIS A 670 10.41 17.31 4.33
C HIS A 670 9.33 18.38 4.58
N ALA A 671 9.66 19.36 5.41
CA ALA A 671 8.82 20.54 5.59
C ALA A 671 9.13 21.52 4.46
N LEU A 672 8.31 21.54 3.42
CA LEU A 672 8.56 22.31 2.20
C LEU A 672 7.95 23.71 2.26
N PRO A 673 8.46 24.68 1.46
CA PRO A 673 9.68 24.62 0.67
C PRO A 673 10.94 24.79 1.55
N SER A 674 12.11 24.43 1.04
CA SER A 674 13.36 24.86 1.68
C SER A 674 13.56 26.36 1.55
N ILE A 675 13.82 27.05 2.67
CA ILE A 675 14.08 28.49 2.71
C ILE A 675 15.41 28.75 3.42
N ARG A 676 16.32 29.50 2.81
CA ARG A 676 17.62 29.84 3.43
C ARG A 676 17.86 31.34 3.40
N SER A 677 18.78 31.83 4.22
CA SER A 677 19.23 33.22 4.08
C SER A 677 20.06 33.36 2.79
N ASP A 678 19.78 34.41 2.03
CA ASP A 678 20.58 34.78 0.85
C ASP A 678 21.94 35.42 1.24
N GLY A 679 22.17 35.66 2.53
CA GLY A 679 23.34 36.38 3.05
C GLY A 679 23.27 37.90 2.91
N PHE A 680 22.18 38.46 2.40
CA PHE A 680 21.94 39.87 2.05
C PHE A 680 20.68 40.48 2.70
N GLU A 681 20.26 39.94 3.85
CA GLU A 681 19.03 40.33 4.56
C GLU A 681 17.72 39.87 3.87
N GLY A 682 17.82 39.02 2.84
CA GLY A 682 16.72 38.34 2.20
C GLY A 682 16.76 36.82 2.39
N PHE A 683 15.94 36.15 1.58
CA PHE A 683 15.78 34.70 1.58
C PHE A 683 15.90 34.16 0.17
N ASP A 684 16.32 32.91 0.09
CA ASP A 684 16.52 32.15 -1.14
C ASP A 684 15.83 30.78 -0.98
N HIS A 685 15.34 30.21 -2.08
CA HIS A 685 14.63 28.93 -2.11
C HIS A 685 15.06 28.15 -3.37
N PRO A 686 14.94 26.81 -3.39
CA PRO A 686 15.20 26.02 -4.60
C PRO A 686 14.28 26.39 -5.77
N GLU A 687 14.81 26.36 -6.99
CA GLU A 687 14.03 26.63 -8.21
C GLU A 687 13.25 25.39 -8.68
N ILE A 688 13.72 24.18 -8.32
CA ILE A 688 13.14 22.89 -8.72
C ILE A 688 12.39 22.26 -7.54
N LEU A 689 11.18 21.78 -7.79
CA LEU A 689 10.51 20.79 -6.94
C LEU A 689 10.49 19.44 -7.67
N PHE A 690 11.05 18.41 -7.04
CA PHE A 690 11.00 17.03 -7.53
C PHE A 690 9.93 16.24 -6.78
N ILE A 691 8.84 15.93 -7.46
CA ILE A 691 7.74 15.10 -6.95
C ILE A 691 8.04 13.65 -7.33
N ASN A 692 8.27 12.81 -6.32
CA ASN A 692 8.46 11.38 -6.45
C ASN A 692 7.16 10.66 -6.09
N ASP A 693 6.34 10.41 -7.11
CA ASP A 693 5.04 9.75 -7.04
C ASP A 693 5.14 8.24 -7.30
N PHE A 694 6.32 7.68 -7.08
CA PHE A 694 6.59 6.23 -7.15
C PHE A 694 7.22 5.71 -5.84
N ALA A 695 7.31 6.56 -4.81
CA ALA A 695 8.12 6.41 -3.60
C ALA A 695 8.26 4.97 -3.08
N ASN A 696 9.49 4.61 -2.66
CA ASN A 696 9.92 3.33 -2.08
C ASN A 696 9.70 2.07 -2.94
N ARG A 697 9.31 2.21 -4.22
CA ARG A 697 9.10 1.08 -5.15
C ARG A 697 10.32 0.79 -6.02
N GLY A 698 11.47 1.37 -5.69
CA GLY A 698 12.74 1.17 -6.37
C GLY A 698 13.04 2.19 -7.47
N GLY A 699 14.29 2.20 -7.96
CA GLY A 699 14.73 3.09 -9.04
C GLY A 699 15.02 4.55 -8.65
N GLU A 700 14.64 4.98 -7.45
CA GLU A 700 14.86 6.35 -6.93
C GLU A 700 16.34 6.73 -6.86
N ASN A 701 17.19 5.73 -6.57
CA ASN A 701 18.64 5.87 -6.60
C ASN A 701 19.14 6.45 -7.93
N GLU A 702 18.44 6.17 -9.02
CA GLU A 702 18.81 6.59 -10.36
C GLU A 702 18.54 8.08 -10.60
N TRP A 703 17.44 8.60 -10.05
CA TRP A 703 17.10 10.03 -10.06
C TRP A 703 18.08 10.84 -9.23
N TYR A 704 18.29 10.44 -7.98
CA TYR A 704 19.23 11.12 -7.09
C TYR A 704 20.65 11.11 -7.64
N THR A 705 21.06 9.98 -8.20
CA THR A 705 22.39 9.90 -8.81
C THR A 705 22.50 10.79 -10.05
N ALA A 706 21.46 10.88 -10.89
CA ALA A 706 21.46 11.77 -12.04
C ALA A 706 21.54 13.25 -11.63
N LEU A 707 20.72 13.69 -10.66
CA LEU A 707 20.75 15.05 -10.12
C LEU A 707 22.11 15.39 -9.50
N ASN A 708 22.66 14.48 -8.68
CA ASN A 708 23.98 14.65 -8.06
C ASN A 708 25.11 14.71 -9.11
N ASN A 709 25.06 13.88 -10.16
CA ASN A 709 26.05 13.92 -11.24
C ASN A 709 25.97 15.22 -12.06
N LEU A 710 24.78 15.83 -12.15
CA LEU A 710 24.60 17.17 -12.71
C LEU A 710 25.04 18.29 -11.75
N GLY A 711 25.36 17.96 -10.50
CA GLY A 711 25.84 18.88 -9.48
C GLY A 711 24.73 19.60 -8.72
N TYR A 712 23.49 19.13 -8.81
CA TYR A 712 22.36 19.65 -8.04
C TYR A 712 22.31 19.04 -6.65
N LEU A 713 22.13 19.89 -5.65
CA LEU A 713 22.08 19.53 -4.25
C LEU A 713 20.64 19.66 -3.71
N VAL A 714 20.20 18.67 -2.95
CA VAL A 714 18.88 18.68 -2.29
C VAL A 714 18.81 19.82 -1.27
N ASN A 715 17.63 20.44 -1.11
CA ASN A 715 17.33 21.62 -0.27
C ASN A 715 18.10 22.90 -0.65
N GLU A 716 19.03 22.82 -1.61
CA GLU A 716 19.78 23.95 -2.16
C GLU A 716 19.28 24.31 -3.56
N ASP A 717 19.37 23.37 -4.49
CA ASP A 717 19.02 23.59 -5.89
C ASP A 717 17.67 22.94 -6.26
N TYR A 718 17.27 21.88 -5.55
CA TYR A 718 15.95 21.27 -5.67
C TYR A 718 15.41 20.82 -4.30
N ASP A 719 14.10 20.87 -4.13
CA ASP A 719 13.37 20.19 -3.06
C ASP A 719 12.80 18.86 -3.55
N VAL A 720 12.51 17.94 -2.63
CA VAL A 720 11.84 16.66 -2.92
C VAL A 720 10.53 16.60 -2.17
N TYR A 721 9.49 16.11 -2.82
CA TYR A 721 8.22 15.73 -2.21
C TYR A 721 7.93 14.26 -2.52
N TYR A 722 7.84 13.44 -1.49
CA TYR A 722 7.48 12.03 -1.60
C TYR A 722 5.96 11.83 -1.44
N VAL A 723 5.40 10.99 -2.31
CA VAL A 723 4.02 10.51 -2.19
C VAL A 723 4.03 9.15 -1.49
N ASN A 724 3.63 9.10 -0.22
CA ASN A 724 3.60 7.85 0.57
C ASN A 724 2.35 7.03 0.24
N GLY A 725 2.49 5.84 -0.34
CA GLY A 725 1.32 5.11 -0.81
C GLY A 725 0.60 5.75 -2.02
N PRO A 726 1.29 5.93 -3.16
CA PRO A 726 0.73 6.59 -4.34
C PRO A 726 -0.36 5.76 -5.04
N SER A 727 -0.40 4.43 -4.86
CA SER A 727 -1.45 3.59 -5.47
C SER A 727 -2.76 3.59 -4.69
N SER A 728 -2.75 4.03 -3.43
CA SER A 728 -3.90 3.96 -2.54
C SER A 728 -5.09 4.80 -3.00
N GLY A 729 -4.83 5.92 -3.67
CA GLY A 729 -5.88 6.85 -4.03
C GLY A 729 -6.52 7.57 -2.84
N VAL A 730 -5.89 7.63 -1.67
CA VAL A 730 -6.51 8.19 -0.45
C VAL A 730 -6.05 9.63 -0.13
N GLY A 731 -5.62 10.42 -1.12
CA GLY A 731 -5.57 11.88 -0.96
C GLY A 731 -4.21 12.52 -0.66
N ASN A 732 -3.10 11.99 -1.15
CA ASN A 732 -1.75 12.41 -0.74
C ASN A 732 -0.79 12.78 -1.88
N GLY A 733 -1.29 12.80 -3.12
CA GLY A 733 -0.65 13.53 -4.22
C GLY A 733 -0.43 15.01 -3.87
N ILE A 734 0.33 15.71 -4.70
CA ILE A 734 0.74 17.10 -4.43
C ILE A 734 -0.47 18.04 -4.18
N GLY A 735 -1.59 17.83 -4.84
CA GLY A 735 -2.83 18.59 -4.67
C GLY A 735 -3.56 18.29 -3.37
N GLY A 736 -3.15 17.26 -2.63
CA GLY A 736 -3.59 16.98 -1.28
C GLY A 736 -2.77 17.63 -0.18
N ARG A 737 -1.58 18.18 -0.49
CA ARG A 737 -0.71 18.85 0.49
C ARG A 737 -0.39 20.28 0.14
N ALA A 738 -0.42 20.64 -1.13
CA ALA A 738 -0.12 21.97 -1.62
C ALA A 738 -1.27 22.56 -2.41
N SER A 739 -1.39 23.88 -2.34
CA SER A 739 -2.09 24.64 -3.39
C SER A 739 -1.06 25.20 -4.37
N HIS A 740 -1.49 25.53 -5.60
CA HIS A 740 -0.62 26.20 -6.59
C HIS A 740 0.06 27.48 -6.06
N LEU A 741 -0.55 28.14 -5.08
CA LEU A 741 0.00 29.32 -4.41
C LEU A 741 1.26 28.98 -3.58
N MET A 742 1.31 27.78 -2.99
CA MET A 742 2.47 27.31 -2.22
C MET A 742 3.62 26.95 -3.16
N LEU A 743 3.29 26.55 -4.40
CA LEU A 743 4.25 26.16 -5.43
C LEU A 743 4.76 27.35 -6.26
N THR A 744 4.26 28.57 -6.02
CA THR A 744 4.51 29.73 -6.90
C THR A 744 6.00 30.08 -7.02
N ASP A 745 6.78 29.82 -5.97
CA ASP A 745 8.21 30.12 -5.94
C ASP A 745 9.04 29.08 -6.74
N TYR A 746 8.55 27.84 -6.92
CA TYR A 746 9.21 26.89 -7.82
C TYR A 746 8.97 27.27 -9.28
N ASP A 747 10.04 27.32 -10.06
CA ASP A 747 9.98 27.58 -11.51
C ASP A 747 9.93 26.28 -12.33
N ILE A 748 10.45 25.19 -11.75
CA ILE A 748 10.51 23.88 -12.39
C ILE A 748 9.86 22.82 -11.50
N ILE A 749 8.97 22.01 -12.06
CA ILE A 749 8.49 20.78 -11.42
C ILE A 749 9.01 19.59 -12.23
N ILE A 750 9.69 18.65 -11.57
CA ILE A 750 9.98 17.31 -12.08
C ILE A 750 8.98 16.37 -11.42
N TYR A 751 8.26 15.58 -12.20
CA TYR A 751 7.26 14.63 -11.74
C TYR A 751 7.57 13.25 -12.31
N THR A 752 7.84 12.29 -11.43
CA THR A 752 8.02 10.88 -11.80
C THR A 752 6.90 10.06 -11.18
N SER A 753 6.19 9.29 -12.01
CA SER A 753 5.24 8.27 -11.56
C SER A 753 5.80 6.85 -11.75
N GLY A 754 7.06 6.70 -12.19
CA GLY A 754 7.67 5.40 -12.45
C GLY A 754 6.84 4.54 -13.42
N ASP A 755 6.58 3.30 -13.01
CA ASP A 755 5.65 2.37 -13.70
C ASP A 755 4.33 2.22 -12.92
N LEU A 756 3.85 3.30 -12.31
CA LEU A 756 2.58 3.31 -11.60
C LEU A 756 1.41 3.33 -12.59
N GLY A 757 0.47 2.38 -12.45
CA GLY A 757 -0.65 2.18 -13.38
C GLY A 757 -1.99 2.80 -12.96
N VAL A 758 -2.08 3.35 -11.75
CA VAL A 758 -3.29 3.95 -11.16
C VAL A 758 -2.91 5.14 -10.28
N ASN A 759 -3.80 6.12 -10.17
CA ASN A 759 -3.69 7.26 -9.23
C ASN A 759 -2.40 8.09 -9.38
N THR A 760 -1.85 8.19 -10.60
CA THR A 760 -0.62 8.94 -10.92
C THR A 760 -0.79 10.46 -10.83
N ILE A 761 -1.87 11.02 -11.38
CA ILE A 761 -2.16 12.45 -11.25
C ILE A 761 -3.67 12.60 -11.20
N SER A 762 -4.18 13.02 -10.06
CA SER A 762 -5.61 13.02 -9.76
C SER A 762 -6.33 14.33 -10.06
N ASN A 763 -7.67 14.25 -10.13
CA ASN A 763 -8.58 15.38 -10.42
C ASN A 763 -9.41 15.81 -9.20
N GLY A 764 -9.12 15.30 -8.00
CA GLY A 764 -9.89 15.54 -6.79
C GLY A 764 -11.24 14.82 -6.72
N ASP A 765 -11.48 13.82 -7.56
CA ASP A 765 -12.64 12.94 -7.40
C ASP A 765 -12.37 11.94 -6.27
N PHE A 766 -13.05 12.14 -5.14
CA PHE A 766 -12.93 11.32 -3.91
C PHE A 766 -13.11 9.80 -4.09
N ASN A 767 -13.47 9.35 -5.29
CA ASN A 767 -13.61 7.95 -5.63
C ASN A 767 -12.28 7.31 -6.05
N ASN A 768 -11.34 8.09 -6.60
CA ASN A 768 -10.02 7.62 -7.01
C ASN A 768 -8.92 8.28 -6.19
N ASP A 769 -8.91 9.61 -6.08
CA ASP A 769 -7.97 10.36 -5.23
C ASP A 769 -8.53 11.74 -4.89
N ALA A 770 -8.62 12.02 -3.58
CA ALA A 770 -9.14 13.26 -3.05
C ALA A 770 -8.19 14.46 -3.22
N GLY A 771 -6.92 14.25 -3.56
CA GLY A 771 -6.01 15.30 -4.02
C GLY A 771 -6.47 15.86 -5.37
N ASP A 772 -6.46 17.18 -5.57
CA ASP A 772 -6.67 17.76 -6.91
C ASP A 772 -5.31 18.14 -7.50
N ASP A 773 -4.54 17.13 -7.89
CA ASP A 773 -3.20 17.32 -8.46
C ASP A 773 -3.27 18.09 -9.77
N VAL A 774 -4.17 17.70 -10.67
CA VAL A 774 -4.38 18.39 -11.96
C VAL A 774 -4.75 19.84 -11.73
N GLY A 775 -5.70 20.13 -10.85
CA GLY A 775 -6.06 21.51 -10.51
C GLY A 775 -4.88 22.29 -9.95
N THR A 776 -4.06 21.66 -9.10
CA THR A 776 -2.86 22.29 -8.53
C THR A 776 -1.80 22.59 -9.59
N LEU A 777 -1.48 21.61 -10.42
CA LEU A 777 -0.45 21.71 -11.46
C LEU A 777 -0.87 22.63 -12.61
N THR A 778 -2.13 22.59 -13.05
CA THR A 778 -2.64 23.47 -14.11
C THR A 778 -2.67 24.93 -13.65
N ASN A 779 -3.17 25.20 -12.44
CA ASN A 779 -3.17 26.56 -11.91
C ASN A 779 -1.74 27.10 -11.73
N TRP A 780 -0.78 26.24 -11.37
CA TRP A 780 0.63 26.63 -11.31
C TRP A 780 1.21 26.94 -12.71
N LEU A 781 0.97 26.08 -13.70
CA LEU A 781 1.41 26.29 -15.08
C LEU A 781 0.81 27.57 -15.70
N ASP A 782 -0.44 27.90 -15.35
CA ASP A 782 -1.18 29.07 -15.82
C ASP A 782 -0.68 30.41 -15.24
N ILE A 783 0.12 30.39 -14.16
CA ILE A 783 0.86 31.59 -13.70
C ILE A 783 1.76 32.11 -14.83
N GLY A 784 2.28 31.20 -15.66
CA GLY A 784 3.14 31.49 -16.80
C GLY A 784 4.62 31.57 -16.43
N GLY A 785 5.47 31.10 -17.34
CA GLY A 785 6.92 31.08 -17.13
C GLY A 785 7.38 29.92 -16.24
N LYS A 786 6.57 28.86 -16.19
CA LYS A 786 6.81 27.64 -15.41
C LYS A 786 7.20 26.49 -16.33
N ASP A 787 8.04 25.59 -15.86
CA ASP A 787 8.52 24.46 -16.65
C ASP A 787 8.25 23.13 -15.95
N MET A 788 7.75 22.15 -16.69
CA MET A 788 7.43 20.84 -16.11
C MET A 788 8.07 19.72 -16.91
N PHE A 789 8.71 18.78 -16.22
CA PHE A 789 9.15 17.51 -16.79
C PHE A 789 8.37 16.36 -16.14
N LEU A 790 7.53 15.67 -16.93
CA LEU A 790 6.74 14.54 -16.45
C LEU A 790 7.18 13.25 -17.13
N THR A 791 7.27 12.16 -16.38
CA THR A 791 7.76 10.90 -16.92
C THR A 791 7.18 9.72 -16.16
N GLY A 792 6.82 8.67 -16.91
CA GLY A 792 6.26 7.43 -16.38
C GLY A 792 5.64 6.58 -17.50
N ASP A 793 5.61 5.27 -17.30
CA ASP A 793 5.26 4.30 -18.36
C ASP A 793 3.75 4.31 -18.68
N ASN A 794 2.89 4.41 -17.66
CA ASN A 794 1.41 4.42 -17.78
C ASN A 794 0.78 5.80 -17.53
N LEU A 795 1.60 6.86 -17.46
CA LEU A 795 1.16 8.21 -17.08
C LEU A 795 0.04 8.75 -17.97
N ALA A 796 0.11 8.57 -19.30
CA ALA A 796 -0.92 9.07 -20.21
C ALA A 796 -2.17 8.18 -20.21
N SER A 797 -1.99 6.88 -19.97
CA SER A 797 -3.07 5.91 -19.79
C SER A 797 -3.93 6.18 -18.58
N ASP A 798 -3.30 6.45 -17.44
CA ASP A 798 -4.01 6.75 -16.20
C ASP A 798 -4.76 8.09 -16.29
N LEU A 799 -4.08 9.15 -16.76
CA LEU A 799 -4.72 10.46 -17.02
C LEU A 799 -5.93 10.37 -17.96
N ASN A 800 -5.87 9.50 -18.98
CA ASN A 800 -6.97 9.30 -19.92
C ASN A 800 -8.19 8.61 -19.28
N GLN A 801 -7.97 7.79 -18.26
CA GLN A 801 -9.01 7.03 -17.56
C GLN A 801 -9.63 7.82 -16.39
N ALA A 802 -8.85 8.68 -15.73
CA ALA A 802 -9.23 9.46 -14.54
C ALA A 802 -10.19 10.64 -14.81
N GLY A 803 -10.82 10.72 -15.98
CA GLY A 803 -11.91 11.66 -16.26
C GLY A 803 -11.54 12.91 -17.09
N THR A 804 -12.46 13.88 -17.13
CA THR A 804 -12.37 14.97 -18.11
C THR A 804 -11.27 16.00 -17.82
N ALA A 805 -10.96 16.22 -16.54
CA ALA A 805 -9.94 17.20 -16.14
C ALA A 805 -8.52 16.68 -16.43
N THR A 806 -8.24 15.42 -16.10
CA THR A 806 -6.98 14.72 -16.37
C THR A 806 -6.76 14.52 -17.87
N LEU A 807 -7.80 14.19 -18.63
CA LEU A 807 -7.71 14.16 -20.09
C LEU A 807 -7.38 15.54 -20.66
N ALA A 808 -7.99 16.61 -20.15
CA ALA A 808 -7.66 17.96 -20.57
C ALA A 808 -6.21 18.35 -20.21
N PHE A 809 -5.69 17.88 -19.06
CA PHE A 809 -4.29 18.03 -18.70
C PHE A 809 -3.36 17.37 -19.72
N ALA A 810 -3.62 16.11 -20.07
CA ALA A 810 -2.85 15.39 -21.09
C ALA A 810 -2.87 16.09 -22.46
N GLU A 811 -4.05 16.48 -22.94
CA GLU A 811 -4.18 17.06 -24.29
C GLU A 811 -3.72 18.52 -24.38
N GLN A 812 -3.96 19.34 -23.35
CA GLN A 812 -3.72 20.79 -23.40
C GLN A 812 -2.37 21.20 -22.79
N TYR A 813 -1.95 20.55 -21.69
CA TYR A 813 -0.72 20.88 -20.98
C TYR A 813 0.43 19.98 -21.37
N MET A 814 0.27 18.65 -21.35
CA MET A 814 1.31 17.75 -21.88
C MET A 814 1.38 17.78 -23.41
N GLY A 815 0.29 18.16 -24.08
CA GLY A 815 0.22 18.24 -25.54
C GLY A 815 0.27 16.87 -26.20
N VAL A 816 -0.27 15.85 -25.55
CA VAL A 816 -0.28 14.47 -26.04
C VAL A 816 -1.69 13.89 -26.02
N ARG A 817 -1.94 12.95 -26.92
CA ARG A 817 -3.14 12.12 -26.92
C ARG A 817 -2.74 10.66 -26.86
N LEU A 818 -3.27 9.94 -25.87
CA LEU A 818 -3.15 8.50 -25.80
C LEU A 818 -3.85 7.86 -27.00
N THR A 819 -3.14 6.98 -27.71
CA THR A 819 -3.67 6.26 -28.88
C THR A 819 -3.70 4.75 -28.63
N THR A 820 -2.80 4.24 -27.78
CA THR A 820 -2.77 2.85 -27.33
C THR A 820 -2.11 2.79 -25.96
N PHE A 821 -2.62 1.93 -25.08
CA PHE A 821 -2.03 1.62 -23.77
C PHE A 821 -0.69 0.87 -23.89
N SER A 822 -0.35 0.38 -25.09
CA SER A 822 0.91 -0.29 -25.33
C SER A 822 1.38 -0.09 -26.77
N ILE A 823 2.59 0.42 -26.95
CA ILE A 823 3.23 0.48 -28.27
C ILE A 823 3.77 -0.87 -28.75
N ARG A 824 3.83 -1.91 -27.90
CA ARG A 824 4.62 -3.13 -28.11
C ARG A 824 4.35 -3.80 -29.46
N SER A 825 3.08 -3.94 -29.85
CA SER A 825 2.67 -4.53 -31.13
C SER A 825 3.09 -3.69 -32.35
N PHE A 826 3.25 -2.38 -32.17
CA PHE A 826 3.62 -1.43 -33.22
C PHE A 826 5.13 -1.34 -33.44
N ILE A 827 5.93 -1.65 -32.41
CA ILE A 827 7.40 -1.66 -32.45
C ILE A 827 7.97 -3.06 -32.68
N GLY A 828 7.21 -3.97 -33.29
CA GLY A 828 7.67 -5.32 -33.60
C GLY A 828 7.89 -6.19 -32.35
N ASN A 829 7.06 -6.02 -31.33
CA ASN A 829 7.08 -6.75 -30.06
C ASN A 829 8.38 -6.60 -29.26
N GLN A 830 9.12 -5.51 -29.45
CA GLN A 830 10.28 -5.21 -28.61
C GLN A 830 9.82 -4.86 -27.20
N ALA A 831 10.37 -5.57 -26.21
CA ALA A 831 10.23 -5.20 -24.80
C ALA A 831 11.14 -4.04 -24.41
N THR A 832 12.28 -3.90 -25.09
CA THR A 832 13.28 -2.86 -24.81
C THR A 832 13.61 -2.10 -26.09
N PRO A 833 12.68 -1.27 -26.60
CA PRO A 833 12.88 -0.58 -27.85
C PRO A 833 14.05 0.39 -27.76
N LEU A 834 14.79 0.48 -28.87
CA LEU A 834 15.71 1.60 -29.09
C LEU A 834 14.88 2.86 -29.37
N VAL A 835 15.18 3.92 -28.65
CA VAL A 835 14.66 5.27 -28.82
C VAL A 835 15.73 6.13 -29.47
N ASN A 836 15.35 6.89 -30.49
CA ASN A 836 16.23 7.85 -31.16
C ASN A 836 15.76 9.28 -30.93
N VAL A 837 16.73 10.18 -30.73
CA VAL A 837 16.49 11.62 -30.75
C VAL A 837 16.12 12.07 -32.17
N ILE A 838 15.07 12.89 -32.30
CA ILE A 838 14.68 13.48 -33.57
C ILE A 838 15.64 14.64 -33.90
N PRO A 839 16.35 14.62 -35.04
CA PRO A 839 17.36 15.63 -35.35
C PRO A 839 16.80 17.06 -35.39
N GLY A 840 17.48 17.98 -34.70
CA GLY A 840 17.16 19.41 -34.72
C GLY A 840 16.06 19.84 -33.74
N ASN A 841 15.60 18.94 -32.86
CA ASN A 841 14.79 19.33 -31.71
C ASN A 841 15.59 20.23 -30.74
N PRO A 842 14.96 21.13 -29.99
CA PRO A 842 15.67 22.12 -29.18
C PRO A 842 16.11 21.64 -27.79
N VAL A 843 15.70 20.43 -27.37
CA VAL A 843 15.91 19.91 -26.01
C VAL A 843 17.14 19.00 -25.97
N PHE A 844 17.08 17.86 -26.67
CA PHE A 844 18.14 16.84 -26.67
C PHE A 844 19.26 17.20 -27.63
N MET A 845 20.01 18.24 -27.28
CA MET A 845 21.14 18.78 -28.04
C MET A 845 22.49 18.21 -27.56
N GLY A 846 22.48 17.36 -26.53
CA GLY A 846 23.63 16.71 -25.94
C GLY A 846 24.24 15.58 -26.77
N GLN A 847 25.14 14.81 -26.16
CA GLN A 847 25.87 13.75 -26.84
C GLN A 847 25.07 12.46 -26.99
N LEU A 848 24.08 12.22 -26.12
CA LEU A 848 23.22 11.05 -26.20
C LEU A 848 22.16 11.24 -27.28
N GLN A 849 22.30 10.52 -28.38
CA GLN A 849 21.40 10.61 -29.54
C GLN A 849 20.45 9.41 -29.65
N SER A 850 20.63 8.40 -28.79
CA SER A 850 19.77 7.22 -28.71
C SER A 850 19.92 6.53 -27.35
N TRP A 851 18.87 5.87 -26.89
CA TRP A 851 18.86 5.07 -25.66
C TRP A 851 17.87 3.90 -25.76
N TYR A 852 17.94 2.97 -24.83
CA TYR A 852 16.96 1.90 -24.69
C TYR A 852 15.98 2.28 -23.60
N ALA A 853 14.69 2.20 -23.92
CA ALA A 853 13.61 2.27 -22.93
C ALA A 853 13.40 0.87 -22.34
N PHE A 854 13.35 0.81 -21.02
CA PHE A 854 13.00 -0.37 -20.23
C PHE A 854 11.77 0.00 -19.37
N GLY A 855 11.06 -0.96 -18.81
CA GLY A 855 9.88 -0.73 -17.96
C GLY A 855 9.89 -1.68 -16.76
N GLY A 856 11.06 -1.83 -16.13
CA GLY A 856 11.28 -2.71 -14.98
C GLY A 856 11.27 -4.23 -15.25
N CYS A 857 10.44 -4.76 -16.17
CA CYS A 857 10.27 -6.21 -16.37
C CYS A 857 10.00 -6.61 -17.83
N TYR A 858 10.80 -7.53 -18.39
CA TYR A 858 10.88 -7.81 -19.84
C TYR A 858 9.58 -8.26 -20.55
N SER A 859 8.56 -8.82 -19.88
CA SER A 859 7.26 -9.09 -20.54
C SER A 859 6.16 -8.08 -20.22
N ARG A 860 6.33 -7.23 -19.18
CA ARG A 860 5.41 -6.14 -18.84
C ARG A 860 5.76 -4.81 -19.47
N ASN A 861 6.97 -4.61 -20.01
CA ASN A 861 7.34 -3.36 -20.67
C ASN A 861 6.34 -2.98 -21.79
N THR A 862 5.35 -2.17 -21.42
CA THR A 862 4.32 -1.61 -22.27
C THR A 862 4.34 -0.12 -22.04
N PHE A 863 4.82 0.61 -23.03
CA PHE A 863 4.89 2.07 -22.97
C PHE A 863 3.65 2.65 -23.64
N ASP A 864 3.14 3.74 -23.07
CA ASP A 864 2.05 4.50 -23.64
C ASP A 864 2.35 4.97 -25.07
N GLY A 865 1.45 4.62 -25.98
CA GLY A 865 1.50 5.09 -27.36
C GLY A 865 0.84 6.44 -27.50
N VAL A 866 1.63 7.49 -27.34
CA VAL A 866 1.16 8.88 -27.41
C VAL A 866 1.48 9.56 -28.74
N GLU A 867 0.53 10.32 -29.27
CA GLU A 867 0.72 11.23 -30.41
C GLU A 867 0.70 12.69 -29.94
N VAL A 868 1.50 13.55 -30.58
CA VAL A 868 1.55 14.98 -30.25
C VAL A 868 0.31 15.73 -30.73
N MET A 869 -0.14 16.70 -29.94
CA MET A 869 -1.34 17.51 -30.17
C MET A 869 -1.00 19.00 -30.25
N GLY A 870 -1.83 19.77 -30.95
CA GLY A 870 -1.75 21.23 -30.95
C GLY A 870 -0.40 21.78 -31.43
N ALA A 871 0.28 22.54 -30.57
CA ALA A 871 1.59 23.13 -30.82
C ALA A 871 2.77 22.23 -30.38
N ALA A 872 2.48 21.06 -29.80
CA ALA A 872 3.49 20.16 -29.30
C ALA A 872 4.32 19.51 -30.42
N THR A 873 5.55 19.15 -30.08
CA THR A 873 6.52 18.56 -31.02
C THR A 873 7.16 17.31 -30.42
N ARG A 874 7.44 16.32 -31.28
CA ARG A 874 8.17 15.10 -30.89
C ARG A 874 9.66 15.44 -30.74
N LEU A 875 10.25 15.05 -29.63
CA LEU A 875 11.68 15.19 -29.34
C LEU A 875 12.44 13.88 -29.63
N ALA A 876 11.80 12.73 -29.39
CA ALA A 876 12.37 11.41 -29.60
C ALA A 876 11.31 10.40 -30.09
N GLU A 877 11.75 9.29 -30.66
CA GLU A 877 10.87 8.28 -31.23
C GLU A 877 11.35 6.84 -31.04
N PHE A 878 10.39 5.93 -30.87
CA PHE A 878 10.65 4.50 -30.79
C PHE A 878 10.95 3.89 -32.18
N LEU A 879 11.96 3.04 -32.24
CA LEU A 879 12.34 2.31 -33.44
C LEU A 879 11.82 0.87 -33.40
N ASN A 880 11.53 0.30 -34.57
CA ASN A 880 11.28 -1.13 -34.75
C ASN A 880 12.61 -1.94 -34.77
N PRO A 881 12.58 -3.30 -34.82
CA PRO A 881 13.79 -4.13 -34.84
C PRO A 881 14.71 -3.90 -36.05
N SER A 882 14.20 -3.24 -37.10
CA SER A 882 15.00 -2.86 -38.28
C SER A 882 15.69 -1.49 -38.12
N GLY A 883 15.54 -0.82 -36.97
CA GLY A 883 16.11 0.49 -36.69
C GLY A 883 15.40 1.65 -37.40
N LEU A 884 14.17 1.43 -37.88
CA LEU A 884 13.35 2.47 -38.51
C LEU A 884 12.23 2.91 -37.55
N PRO A 885 11.79 4.17 -37.61
CA PRO A 885 10.61 4.62 -36.87
C PRO A 885 9.42 3.73 -37.23
N ALA A 886 8.84 3.09 -36.22
CA ALA A 886 7.81 2.08 -36.44
C ALA A 886 6.44 2.73 -36.71
N TYR A 887 6.12 3.75 -35.91
CA TYR A 887 4.88 4.53 -35.89
C TYR A 887 5.17 5.95 -35.39
N ASN A 888 4.20 6.86 -35.54
CA ASN A 888 4.34 8.27 -35.12
C ASN A 888 4.26 8.49 -33.59
N PHE A 889 4.42 7.44 -32.77
CA PHE A 889 4.43 7.56 -31.33
C PHE A 889 5.63 8.38 -30.85
N SER A 890 5.38 9.32 -29.95
CA SER A 890 6.39 10.14 -29.32
C SER A 890 7.02 9.36 -28.17
N ALA A 891 8.35 9.28 -28.11
CA ALA A 891 9.07 8.76 -26.94
C ALA A 891 9.49 9.89 -25.98
N ALA A 892 9.34 11.14 -26.42
CA ALA A 892 9.48 12.34 -25.61
C ALA A 892 8.82 13.51 -26.37
N THR A 893 8.03 14.32 -25.68
CA THR A 893 7.25 15.42 -26.27
C THR A 893 7.62 16.74 -25.61
N LEU A 894 7.64 17.83 -26.40
CA LEU A 894 7.70 19.20 -25.90
C LEU A 894 6.41 19.93 -26.28
N ASN A 895 5.67 20.44 -25.30
CA ASN A 895 4.54 21.33 -25.50
C ASN A 895 4.84 22.73 -24.93
N PRO A 896 4.98 23.76 -25.79
CA PRO A 896 5.00 25.15 -25.34
C PRO A 896 3.56 25.61 -25.04
N ASN A 897 3.28 25.94 -23.78
CA ASN A 897 1.98 26.45 -23.34
C ASN A 897 2.13 27.90 -22.84
N GLY A 898 1.87 28.86 -23.74
CA GLY A 898 2.08 30.28 -23.44
C GLY A 898 3.57 30.60 -23.21
N THR A 899 3.92 31.04 -22.01
CA THR A 899 5.32 31.21 -21.56
C THR A 899 5.84 30.02 -20.76
N SER A 900 4.99 29.04 -20.46
CA SER A 900 5.35 27.81 -19.77
C SER A 900 5.73 26.71 -20.76
N ARG A 901 6.57 25.75 -20.35
CA ARG A 901 7.04 24.66 -21.23
C ARG A 901 6.93 23.32 -20.53
N ILE A 902 6.32 22.35 -21.20
CA ILE A 902 6.10 21.02 -20.65
C ILE A 902 6.86 20.01 -21.51
N ILE A 903 7.71 19.21 -20.88
CA ILE A 903 8.34 18.03 -21.48
C ILE A 903 7.72 16.79 -20.85
N SER A 904 7.29 15.84 -21.66
CA SER A 904 6.74 14.57 -21.18
C SER A 904 7.37 13.36 -21.86
N MET A 905 7.55 12.28 -21.12
CA MET A 905 8.04 10.99 -21.60
C MET A 905 7.10 9.86 -21.16
N PRO A 906 6.62 8.99 -22.09
CA PRO A 906 5.82 7.81 -21.76
C PRO A 906 6.69 6.63 -21.29
N VAL A 907 7.85 6.94 -20.70
CA VAL A 907 8.83 6.00 -20.15
C VAL A 907 9.48 6.71 -18.98
N ASP A 908 9.65 6.10 -17.82
CA ASP A 908 10.37 6.75 -16.72
C ASP A 908 11.88 6.91 -16.99
N LEU A 909 12.47 8.03 -16.55
CA LEU A 909 13.92 8.26 -16.64
C LEU A 909 14.71 7.15 -15.92
N MET A 910 14.20 6.62 -14.80
CA MET A 910 14.84 5.54 -14.06
C MET A 910 15.00 4.26 -14.89
N TYR A 911 14.23 4.10 -15.97
CA TYR A 911 14.33 2.96 -16.87
C TYR A 911 15.01 3.26 -18.22
N VAL A 912 15.75 4.36 -18.31
CA VAL A 912 16.59 4.66 -19.47
C VAL A 912 17.97 4.01 -19.34
N TYR A 913 18.35 3.21 -20.34
CA TYR A 913 19.67 2.54 -20.43
C TYR A 913 20.39 2.85 -21.74
N THR A 914 21.73 2.84 -21.72
CA THR A 914 22.54 3.00 -22.94
C THR A 914 23.03 1.68 -23.53
N ASP A 915 22.90 0.59 -22.79
CA ASP A 915 23.24 -0.77 -23.21
C ASP A 915 22.17 -1.73 -22.66
N PRO A 916 21.47 -2.50 -23.52
CA PRO A 916 20.40 -3.40 -23.09
C PRO A 916 20.92 -4.61 -22.30
N SER A 917 22.24 -4.87 -22.32
CA SER A 917 22.89 -5.92 -21.52
C SER A 917 23.39 -5.44 -20.15
N ALA A 918 23.30 -4.14 -19.88
CA ALA A 918 23.76 -3.50 -18.64
C ALA A 918 22.60 -3.02 -17.76
N ALA A 919 21.54 -3.82 -17.65
CA ALA A 919 20.45 -3.56 -16.69
C ALA A 919 21.07 -3.31 -15.30
N GLY A 920 20.84 -2.10 -14.77
CA GLY A 920 21.34 -1.65 -13.48
C GLY A 920 22.76 -1.05 -13.42
N ASN A 921 23.44 -0.71 -14.53
CA ASN A 921 24.86 -0.28 -14.45
C ASN A 921 25.34 0.92 -15.30
N LEU A 922 24.49 1.70 -15.97
CA LEU A 922 24.95 2.87 -16.76
C LEU A 922 24.16 4.17 -16.50
N LEU A 923 24.51 4.84 -15.39
CA LEU A 923 24.05 6.17 -14.94
C LEU A 923 24.22 7.32 -15.96
N ALA A 924 25.14 7.18 -16.92
CA ALA A 924 25.55 8.27 -17.80
C ALA A 924 24.46 8.73 -18.79
N GLY A 925 23.54 7.84 -19.19
CA GLY A 925 22.45 8.17 -20.11
C GLY A 925 21.37 9.05 -19.44
N ARG A 926 20.89 8.61 -18.27
CA ARG A 926 19.88 9.33 -17.47
C ARG A 926 20.34 10.73 -17.11
N THR A 927 21.59 10.84 -16.63
CA THR A 927 22.25 12.12 -16.31
C THR A 927 22.26 13.05 -17.53
N GLN A 928 22.58 12.54 -18.73
CA GLN A 928 22.62 13.35 -19.95
C GLN A 928 21.23 13.83 -20.38
N LEU A 929 20.22 12.96 -20.36
CA LEU A 929 18.85 13.36 -20.72
C LEU A 929 18.29 14.40 -19.77
N LEU A 930 18.42 14.17 -18.46
CA LEU A 930 17.98 15.14 -17.45
C LEU A 930 18.75 16.46 -17.58
N GLY A 931 20.05 16.39 -17.86
CA GLY A 931 20.89 17.57 -18.10
C GLY A 931 20.41 18.39 -19.30
N ASP A 932 20.08 17.74 -20.41
CA ASP A 932 19.55 18.39 -21.62
C ASP A 932 18.17 19.05 -21.35
N VAL A 933 17.28 18.37 -20.61
CA VAL A 933 15.97 18.91 -20.19
C VAL A 933 16.14 20.16 -19.34
N LEU A 934 16.95 20.08 -18.27
CA LEU A 934 17.17 21.22 -17.37
C LEU A 934 17.89 22.37 -18.08
N GLN A 935 18.85 22.06 -18.96
CA GLN A 935 19.51 23.07 -19.79
C GLN A 935 18.52 23.79 -20.71
N TYR A 936 17.59 23.06 -21.30
CA TYR A 936 16.52 23.66 -22.10
C TYR A 936 15.62 24.57 -21.26
N PHE A 937 15.29 24.18 -20.04
CA PHE A 937 14.56 25.03 -19.09
C PHE A 937 15.34 26.29 -18.66
N GLY A 938 16.62 26.37 -18.99
CA GLY A 938 17.45 27.55 -18.70
C GLY A 938 18.26 27.39 -17.43
N MET A 939 18.18 26.23 -16.77
CA MET A 939 19.10 25.86 -15.72
C MET A 939 20.49 25.75 -16.33
N VAL A 940 21.44 26.53 -15.83
CA VAL A 940 22.85 26.39 -16.23
C VAL A 940 23.50 25.30 -15.39
N GLY A 941 22.96 24.09 -15.47
CA GLY A 941 23.70 22.87 -15.16
C GLY A 941 24.70 22.68 -16.30
N ASN A 942 25.97 22.52 -15.98
CA ASN A 942 27.01 22.33 -16.97
C ASN A 942 27.56 20.92 -16.78
N PRO A 943 27.11 19.92 -17.57
CA PRO A 943 27.50 18.52 -17.41
C PRO A 943 29.01 18.24 -17.58
N LEU A 944 29.82 19.27 -17.86
CA LEU A 944 31.28 19.21 -17.86
C LEU A 944 31.96 20.41 -17.14
N ASN A 945 31.20 21.29 -16.48
CA ASN A 945 31.71 22.51 -15.82
C ASN A 945 30.66 23.18 -14.90
N VAL A 946 29.75 22.44 -14.25
CA VAL A 946 29.35 22.87 -12.90
C VAL A 946 30.65 22.78 -12.18
N SER A 947 31.16 23.89 -11.65
CA SER A 947 32.27 23.71 -10.74
C SER A 947 31.70 22.85 -9.63
N PRO A 948 32.10 21.57 -9.51
CA PRO A 948 31.67 20.77 -8.38
C PRO A 948 32.02 21.60 -7.15
N VAL A 949 31.31 21.44 -6.03
CA VAL A 949 31.90 21.83 -4.74
C VAL A 949 33.30 21.24 -4.75
N LEU A 950 34.32 22.09 -4.97
CA LEU A 950 35.64 21.58 -5.32
C LEU A 950 36.13 20.82 -4.08
N PRO A 951 36.31 19.49 -4.13
CA PRO A 951 36.51 18.72 -2.92
C PRO A 951 37.72 19.25 -2.14
N GLY A 952 37.49 19.67 -0.90
CA GLY A 952 38.52 20.29 -0.03
C GLY A 952 38.66 21.82 -0.14
N ILE A 953 37.88 22.50 -0.99
CA ILE A 953 37.79 23.96 -1.04
C ILE A 953 36.56 24.40 -0.24
N THR A 954 36.75 25.29 0.71
CA THR A 954 35.69 25.93 1.50
C THR A 954 35.66 27.43 1.22
N PHE A 955 34.53 28.09 1.47
CA PHE A 955 34.46 29.56 1.35
C PHE A 955 35.35 30.21 2.43
N GLN A 956 36.48 30.78 2.00
CA GLN A 956 37.50 31.36 2.87
C GLN A 956 37.98 32.70 2.31
N THR A 957 38.47 33.57 3.21
CA THR A 957 39.11 34.83 2.81
C THR A 957 40.38 35.09 3.62
N SER A 958 41.34 35.79 3.02
CA SER A 958 42.54 36.31 3.69
C SER A 958 43.04 37.56 2.99
N ASN A 959 43.93 38.33 3.60
CA ASN A 959 44.51 39.50 2.95
C ASN A 959 46.02 39.65 3.20
N TYR A 960 46.78 40.01 2.16
CA TYR A 960 48.22 40.24 2.25
C TYR A 960 48.71 41.28 1.22
N PRO A 961 49.65 42.17 1.56
CA PRO A 961 50.24 42.36 2.90
C PRO A 961 49.22 42.96 3.89
N ASN A 962 49.46 42.74 5.19
CA ASN A 962 48.71 43.34 6.28
C ASN A 962 49.64 43.48 7.50
N PRO A 963 50.09 44.68 7.89
CA PRO A 963 49.70 45.99 7.34
C PRO A 963 50.12 46.21 5.88
N PHE A 964 49.47 47.14 5.17
CA PHE A 964 49.72 47.43 3.75
C PHE A 964 50.00 48.91 3.45
N ASN A 965 50.74 49.17 2.37
CA ASN A 965 51.02 50.50 1.81
C ASN A 965 51.40 50.40 0.30
N PRO A 966 50.68 51.02 -0.66
CA PRO A 966 49.35 51.63 -0.53
C PRO A 966 48.19 50.63 -0.73
N SER A 967 48.46 49.38 -1.14
CA SER A 967 47.42 48.39 -1.47
C SER A 967 47.59 47.03 -0.76
N THR A 968 46.48 46.35 -0.49
CA THR A 968 46.42 44.96 0.00
C THR A 968 45.65 44.10 -1.00
N THR A 969 46.05 42.84 -1.15
CA THR A 969 45.31 41.87 -1.95
C THR A 969 44.45 41.02 -1.02
N ILE A 970 43.14 41.06 -1.21
CA ILE A 970 42.20 40.17 -0.53
C ILE A 970 42.06 38.92 -1.41
N LYS A 971 42.48 37.79 -0.86
CA LYS A 971 42.28 36.47 -1.42
C LYS A 971 40.96 35.90 -0.95
N TYR A 972 40.23 35.23 -1.82
CA TYR A 972 39.02 34.49 -1.50
C TYR A 972 38.95 33.18 -2.28
N SER A 973 38.26 32.19 -1.73
CA SER A 973 37.98 30.90 -2.38
C SER A 973 36.47 30.71 -2.49
N MET A 974 35.98 30.27 -3.65
CA MET A 974 34.58 29.96 -3.90
C MET A 974 34.44 28.45 -4.16
N PRO A 975 33.71 27.68 -3.33
CA PRO A 975 33.56 26.24 -3.52
C PRO A 975 32.70 25.88 -4.74
N LYS A 976 31.64 26.65 -5.00
CA LYS A 976 30.83 26.63 -6.24
C LYS A 976 30.68 28.04 -6.81
N ALA A 977 30.25 28.16 -8.06
CA ALA A 977 29.95 29.47 -8.65
C ALA A 977 28.75 30.09 -7.93
N GLY A 978 28.75 31.40 -7.71
CA GLY A 978 27.67 32.06 -6.97
C GLY A 978 27.88 33.55 -6.81
N HIS A 979 26.86 34.24 -6.29
CA HIS A 979 26.94 35.67 -6.00
C HIS A 979 27.91 35.93 -4.85
N LEU A 980 28.94 36.77 -5.09
CA LEU A 980 29.86 37.24 -4.07
C LEU A 980 29.67 38.75 -3.91
N LYS A 981 29.47 39.20 -2.68
CA LYS A 981 29.58 40.62 -2.32
C LYS A 981 30.75 40.80 -1.36
N LEU A 982 31.69 41.67 -1.73
CA LEU A 982 32.88 41.95 -0.93
C LEU A 982 32.98 43.45 -0.69
N CYS A 983 32.80 43.86 0.55
CA CYS A 983 32.75 45.26 0.98
C CYS A 983 33.84 45.55 2.00
N VAL A 984 34.35 46.79 2.02
CA VAL A 984 35.28 47.31 3.03
C VAL A 984 34.57 48.33 3.90
N TYR A 985 34.76 48.25 5.21
CA TYR A 985 34.17 49.11 6.23
C TYR A 985 35.24 49.72 7.14
N ASN A 986 34.95 50.90 7.68
CA ASN A 986 35.77 51.51 8.73
C ASN A 986 35.40 50.97 10.13
N VAL A 987 36.14 51.37 11.17
CA VAL A 987 35.88 50.94 12.57
C VAL A 987 34.53 51.37 13.14
N ARG A 988 33.79 52.25 12.47
CA ARG A 988 32.43 52.65 12.84
C ARG A 988 31.36 51.84 12.11
N GLY A 989 31.75 50.83 11.33
CA GLY A 989 30.84 50.06 10.48
C GLY A 989 30.36 50.81 9.23
N GLN A 990 30.95 51.96 8.89
CA GLN A 990 30.54 52.70 7.71
C GLN A 990 31.20 52.10 6.46
N LEU A 991 30.42 51.85 5.41
CA LEU A 991 30.90 51.37 4.12
C LEU A 991 31.91 52.36 3.54
N VAL A 992 33.08 51.83 3.20
CA VAL A 992 34.19 52.55 2.58
C VAL A 992 34.23 52.29 1.09
N LYS A 993 34.13 51.02 0.68
CA LYS A 993 34.19 50.62 -0.74
C LYS A 993 33.57 49.25 -0.97
N THR A 994 32.73 49.13 -1.98
CA THR A 994 32.33 47.84 -2.54
C THR A 994 33.37 47.39 -3.56
N LEU A 995 34.02 46.26 -3.33
CA LEU A 995 35.07 45.70 -4.19
C LEU A 995 34.52 44.70 -5.20
N ILE A 996 33.51 43.93 -4.79
CA ILE A 996 32.80 42.97 -5.64
C ILE A 996 31.32 43.01 -5.26
N ASP A 997 30.44 42.99 -6.25
CA ASP A 997 29.01 42.73 -6.10
C ASP A 997 28.56 42.06 -7.41
N GLY A 998 28.45 40.73 -7.41
CA GLY A 998 28.10 39.97 -8.62
C GLY A 998 28.52 38.50 -8.59
N VAL A 999 28.09 37.74 -9.59
CA VAL A 999 28.38 36.31 -9.76
C VAL A 999 29.88 36.07 -10.01
N ARG A 1000 30.46 35.12 -9.28
CA ARG A 1000 31.84 34.67 -9.40
C ARG A 1000 31.91 33.17 -9.68
N PRO A 1001 32.87 32.71 -10.51
CA PRO A 1001 33.10 31.28 -10.71
C PRO A 1001 33.68 30.64 -9.44
N ALA A 1002 33.58 29.31 -9.32
CA ALA A 1002 34.31 28.60 -8.28
C ALA A 1002 35.83 28.65 -8.52
N GLY A 1003 36.59 28.39 -7.45
CA GLY A 1003 38.05 28.30 -7.49
C GLY A 1003 38.70 28.76 -6.18
N ALA A 1004 39.87 28.19 -5.88
CA ALA A 1004 40.71 28.62 -4.77
C ALA A 1004 41.55 29.86 -5.11
N ASP A 1005 41.95 30.60 -4.07
CA ASP A 1005 42.99 31.65 -4.16
C ASP A 1005 42.69 32.78 -5.16
N GLN A 1006 41.42 33.03 -5.49
CA GLN A 1006 41.00 34.17 -6.31
C GLN A 1006 41.35 35.47 -5.58
N THR A 1007 41.62 36.55 -6.32
CA THR A 1007 42.16 37.78 -5.70
C THR A 1007 41.45 39.04 -6.18
N ILE A 1008 41.31 40.00 -5.25
CA ILE A 1008 40.89 41.37 -5.54
C ILE A 1008 41.78 42.34 -4.75
N VAL A 1009 42.15 43.47 -5.37
CA VAL A 1009 43.04 44.45 -4.75
C VAL A 1009 42.22 45.60 -4.17
N TRP A 1010 42.51 45.95 -2.92
CA TRP A 1010 42.08 47.22 -2.34
C TRP A 1010 43.28 48.19 -2.26
N ASP A 1011 43.11 49.36 -2.85
CA ASP A 1011 44.12 50.41 -3.02
C ASP A 1011 44.08 51.51 -1.94
N GLY A 1012 43.33 51.26 -0.85
CA GLY A 1012 43.14 52.26 0.20
C GLY A 1012 42.35 53.49 -0.26
N MET A 1013 41.50 53.35 -1.29
CA MET A 1013 40.56 54.39 -1.70
C MET A 1013 39.13 54.04 -1.28
N ASP A 1014 38.30 55.07 -1.08
CA ASP A 1014 36.85 54.93 -0.91
C ASP A 1014 36.11 54.84 -2.27
N GLU A 1015 34.78 54.72 -2.25
CA GLU A 1015 33.94 54.70 -3.46
C GLU A 1015 34.06 55.95 -4.33
N ARG A 1016 34.53 57.07 -3.78
CA ARG A 1016 34.72 58.33 -4.51
C ARG A 1016 36.14 58.45 -5.08
N GLY A 1017 36.97 57.41 -4.97
CA GLY A 1017 38.36 57.41 -5.40
C GLY A 1017 39.30 58.25 -4.52
N SER A 1018 38.85 58.65 -3.32
CA SER A 1018 39.66 59.42 -2.38
C SER A 1018 40.42 58.49 -1.44
N SER A 1019 41.70 58.78 -1.18
CA SER A 1019 42.49 57.94 -0.26
C SER A 1019 41.99 58.04 1.18
N VAL A 1020 41.70 56.91 1.81
CA VAL A 1020 41.25 56.85 3.21
C VAL A 1020 42.39 57.08 4.20
N ALA A 1021 42.11 57.43 5.45
CA ALA A 1021 43.14 57.67 6.46
C ALA A 1021 43.89 56.38 6.85
N SER A 1022 45.14 56.48 7.31
CA SER A 1022 45.82 55.34 7.95
C SER A 1022 45.01 54.85 9.15
N GLY A 1023 44.88 53.53 9.30
CA GLY A 1023 44.01 52.97 10.33
C GLY A 1023 43.60 51.53 10.06
N VAL A 1024 42.74 51.02 10.93
CA VAL A 1024 42.14 49.68 10.83
C VAL A 1024 40.87 49.75 10.01
N TYR A 1025 40.70 48.79 9.13
CA TYR A 1025 39.50 48.56 8.33
C TYR A 1025 39.12 47.09 8.40
N PHE A 1026 37.85 46.80 8.13
CA PHE A 1026 37.34 45.44 8.03
C PHE A 1026 36.86 45.23 6.61
N TYR A 1027 37.11 44.07 6.03
CA TYR A 1027 36.40 43.64 4.84
C TYR A 1027 35.46 42.51 5.21
N GLU A 1028 34.31 42.48 4.54
CA GLU A 1028 33.27 41.48 4.69
C GLU A 1028 33.02 40.87 3.31
N ALA A 1029 33.01 39.55 3.24
CA ALA A 1029 32.66 38.79 2.05
C ALA A 1029 31.45 37.92 2.36
N ARG A 1030 30.40 38.03 1.54
CA ARG A 1030 29.14 37.28 1.63
C ARG A 1030 28.96 36.48 0.37
N ALA A 1031 28.82 35.16 0.50
CA ALA A 1031 28.53 34.25 -0.61
C ALA A 1031 28.02 32.91 -0.07
N LEU A 1032 27.12 32.26 -0.81
CA LEU A 1032 26.65 30.90 -0.51
C LEU A 1032 26.12 30.74 0.93
N GLY A 1033 25.33 31.72 1.41
CA GLY A 1033 24.83 31.77 2.79
C GLY A 1033 25.89 32.07 3.87
N ASP A 1034 27.18 32.01 3.55
CA ASP A 1034 28.28 32.26 4.49
C ASP A 1034 28.72 33.73 4.51
N ILE A 1035 29.15 34.18 5.71
CA ILE A 1035 29.77 35.50 5.93
C ILE A 1035 31.19 35.32 6.47
N ARG A 1036 32.18 35.94 5.79
CA ARG A 1036 33.58 35.98 6.23
C ARG A 1036 34.03 37.42 6.45
N ILE A 1037 34.54 37.71 7.64
CA ILE A 1037 35.06 39.04 8.02
C ILE A 1037 36.56 38.96 8.25
N GLY A 1038 37.32 39.86 7.63
CA GLY A 1038 38.76 39.99 7.85
C GLY A 1038 39.18 41.41 8.19
N LYS A 1039 40.26 41.55 8.97
CA LYS A 1039 40.81 42.83 9.42
C LYS A 1039 42.01 43.21 8.56
N THR A 1040 42.08 44.45 8.09
CA THR A 1040 43.24 45.01 7.38
C THR A 1040 43.71 46.34 7.97
N THR A 1041 45.01 46.63 7.89
CA THR A 1041 45.63 47.84 8.46
C THR A 1041 46.38 48.63 7.39
N LEU A 1042 45.92 49.84 7.09
CA LEU A 1042 46.60 50.77 6.17
C LEU A 1042 47.62 51.63 6.93
N LEU A 1043 48.87 51.62 6.49
CA LEU A 1043 49.93 52.52 6.96
C LEU A 1043 50.35 53.41 5.79
N LYS A 1044 50.27 54.74 5.94
CA LYS A 1044 50.74 55.68 4.91
C LYS A 1044 52.16 56.10 5.18
#